data_AF-A0A5C6VBB8-F1
#
_entry.id   AF-A0A5C6VBB8-F1
#
_cell.length_a   1.000
_cell.length_b   1.000
_cell.length_c   1.000
_cell.angle_alpha   90.00
_cell.angle_beta   90.00
_cell.angle_gamma   90.00
#
_symmetry.space_group_name_H-M   'P 1'
#
loop_
_entity.id
_entity.type
_entity.pdbx_description
1 polymer ?
#
loop_
_entity_poly.entity_id
_entity_poly.type
_entity_poly.pdbx_seq_one_letter_code
_entity_poly.pdbx_strand_id
1 'polypeptide(L)'
;MSLLRKVLGGLLAFLLVLTLFAQAAYPVYATEAAENYEVIDLDTSRTLFSLTEARTVEVQADFGETIDLSTVEFQFGGKSLSEWKKWTEGTSYTGNPFIKVIEEPHYVDETTTIKATLEFGLLYDKDNLSSRTIRTQYQQFIGEYELALVDHASQKKAAQTVKLNVYDQFHFYDELKPTIDQVFEEAKGKNDRYLEYQSLGKSAEGRDLHFVILARDKAAVDKYLNETLPTALENPDDLLKKIEAGKMGDYQIPVWINNIHPDEVEGMDAQIELFKKFSLENEVTFNTIVDNQEQPVTLNVDEVLDDVIFLYMFTSNPDGRVANTRANANGFDLNRDNHYQTQIETQEVTQEIAKWTPLSFLDMHGYVSGFLIEPTTPPHNPNFEYDLLYDNMIEQAYAMGDAGISNSAYDSYEIPALDYGEGWDDMTPAYTAMYAMLHGSLGHTIETPALSQNGFDAMYGTGLGATLYVTENKDKLYKNQLEIFKRGINGEDDRAVDEYFVNAAGDSIGRSRGENESFFPEYYVIPVDDKQQKNAVEATKMVQYLLRNGVEVEQTTKAAKVDGTTYPKGTYIVPMNQAKRGLANAMLYKGDDVSDWSAMYDPIVVNFPDLRGFTINEVRVENAFAKLSKEVKNATLPTGKATGKAPKQILSNTNNDTVKLVNELLRDGKAVEKAVETKGKVNAGDYIVNTKDLAQYKDYYYEATSAGTTQNIKTEKLTLPKVAVTGSAQLKFSIKELGFELVDSAANADVIVSDGGSFDANSLVGKSYVGIGIYALNAVKNSGVLPGYEFDYTSPGHEGLLKTNVNEHILTSGYEADELLYTTNGAWITSVPNEAQVLATVSNSDDFYVAGWWPGHGAVKGQTLAFTQNLADSNITLFANDLAFRAHTQSSYRLLANSIFASVGTEVAKKGKGSVKNKGNKQNNKVGPSFLEKGRDRE
;
A
#
# COMPACT_ATOMS: atom_id res chain seq x y z
N MET A 1 46.52 18.25 7.93
CA MET A 1 45.04 18.47 8.03
C MET A 1 44.24 17.86 6.87
N SER A 2 44.73 17.88 5.62
CA SER A 2 44.04 17.22 4.49
C SER A 2 44.10 15.67 4.53
N LEU A 3 45.20 15.09 5.02
CA LEU A 3 45.33 13.62 5.18
C LEU A 3 44.44 13.05 6.30
N LEU A 4 44.28 13.81 7.39
CA LEU A 4 43.47 13.40 8.55
C LEU A 4 41.97 13.36 8.21
N ARG A 5 41.48 14.26 7.33
CA ARG A 5 40.09 14.26 6.85
C ARG A 5 39.77 13.11 5.88
N LYS A 6 40.75 12.62 5.11
CA LYS A 6 40.57 11.46 4.23
C LYS A 6 40.55 10.14 5.00
N VAL A 7 41.33 10.04 6.08
CA VAL A 7 41.34 8.85 6.95
C VAL A 7 40.09 8.81 7.86
N LEU A 8 39.63 9.96 8.38
CA LEU A 8 38.39 10.06 9.16
C LEU A 8 37.12 9.88 8.29
N GLY A 9 37.12 10.35 7.04
CA GLY A 9 36.01 10.10 6.10
C GLY A 9 35.90 8.64 5.68
N GLY A 10 37.03 7.94 5.53
CA GLY A 10 37.05 6.50 5.25
C GLY A 10 36.60 5.64 6.43
N LEU A 11 36.97 6.02 7.67
CA LEU A 11 36.54 5.30 8.88
C LEU A 11 35.05 5.50 9.19
N LEU A 12 34.49 6.69 8.92
CA LEU A 12 33.05 6.94 9.09
C LEU A 12 32.20 6.19 8.04
N ALA A 13 32.66 6.12 6.80
CA ALA A 13 32.02 5.32 5.75
C ALA A 13 32.08 3.81 6.06
N PHE A 14 33.18 3.33 6.67
CA PHE A 14 33.32 1.93 7.08
C PHE A 14 32.43 1.59 8.30
N LEU A 15 32.28 2.52 9.25
CA LEU A 15 31.39 2.35 10.42
C LEU A 15 29.90 2.43 10.07
N LEU A 16 29.50 3.25 9.09
CA LEU A 16 28.12 3.33 8.59
C LEU A 16 27.71 2.09 7.79
N VAL A 17 28.64 1.49 7.05
CA VAL A 17 28.42 0.19 6.39
C VAL A 17 28.26 -0.92 7.43
N LEU A 18 29.04 -0.91 8.52
CA LEU A 18 28.90 -1.91 9.60
C LEU A 18 27.59 -1.81 10.40
N THR A 19 26.95 -0.63 10.46
CA THR A 19 25.62 -0.49 11.10
C THR A 19 24.44 -0.87 10.19
N LEU A 20 24.62 -0.87 8.87
CA LEU A 20 23.61 -1.32 7.90
C LEU A 20 23.60 -2.83 7.67
N PHE A 21 24.61 -3.55 8.19
CA PHE A 21 24.66 -5.02 8.20
C PHE A 21 24.30 -5.64 9.57
N ALA A 22 23.84 -4.84 10.54
CA ALA A 22 23.55 -5.31 11.90
C ALA A 22 22.15 -5.95 12.09
N GLN A 23 21.43 -6.22 11.00
CA GLN A 23 20.23 -7.07 10.97
C GLN A 23 20.34 -8.24 9.98
N ALA A 24 21.56 -8.59 9.56
CA ALA A 24 21.79 -9.95 9.11
C ALA A 24 21.58 -10.86 10.32
N ALA A 25 20.79 -11.94 10.16
CA ALA A 25 20.66 -12.99 11.14
C ALA A 25 22.07 -13.36 11.63
N TYR A 26 22.42 -12.94 12.85
CA TYR A 26 23.67 -13.35 13.44
C TYR A 26 23.54 -14.87 13.60
N PRO A 27 24.42 -15.68 12.99
CA PRO A 27 24.62 -17.01 13.52
C PRO A 27 24.99 -16.76 14.98
N VAL A 28 24.28 -17.37 15.91
CA VAL A 28 24.72 -17.44 17.29
C VAL A 28 26.03 -18.23 17.26
N TYR A 29 27.13 -17.57 16.95
CA TYR A 29 28.45 -18.08 17.29
C TYR A 29 28.56 -17.90 18.79
N ALA A 30 28.10 -18.90 19.51
CA ALA A 30 28.55 -19.14 20.86
C ALA A 30 30.08 -19.16 20.80
N THR A 31 30.72 -18.17 21.41
CA THR A 31 32.13 -18.27 21.78
C THR A 31 32.22 -19.24 22.95
N GLU A 32 32.00 -20.51 22.68
CA GLU A 32 32.51 -21.59 23.52
C GLU A 32 33.96 -21.82 23.14
N ALA A 33 34.79 -22.13 24.14
CA ALA A 33 36.12 -22.64 23.87
C ALA A 33 35.96 -23.82 22.89
N ALA A 34 36.68 -23.81 21.77
CA ALA A 34 36.62 -24.89 20.80
C ALA A 34 37.14 -26.18 21.46
N GLU A 35 36.24 -26.93 22.08
CA GLU A 35 36.47 -28.31 22.46
C GLU A 35 36.61 -29.08 21.14
N ASN A 36 37.80 -29.62 20.90
CA ASN A 36 38.11 -30.33 19.67
C ASN A 36 37.48 -31.72 19.72
N TYR A 37 36.20 -31.82 19.41
CA TYR A 37 35.54 -33.10 19.22
C TYR A 37 35.96 -33.74 17.90
N GLU A 38 36.22 -35.04 17.90
CA GLU A 38 36.22 -35.84 16.69
C GLU A 38 34.76 -35.98 16.19
N VAL A 39 34.50 -35.56 14.95
CA VAL A 39 33.16 -35.54 14.36
C VAL A 39 32.95 -36.78 13.49
N ILE A 40 31.89 -37.52 13.76
CA ILE A 40 31.40 -38.63 12.94
C ILE A 40 30.00 -38.31 12.39
N ASP A 41 29.56 -39.07 11.40
CA ASP A 41 28.26 -38.86 10.76
C ASP A 41 27.11 -39.29 11.68
N LEU A 42 26.06 -38.45 11.72
CA LEU A 42 24.76 -38.80 12.31
C LEU A 42 23.75 -39.04 11.17
N ASP A 43 23.34 -40.29 10.99
CA ASP A 43 22.26 -40.62 10.08
C ASP A 43 20.92 -40.15 10.69
N THR A 44 20.08 -39.50 9.88
CA THR A 44 18.78 -38.97 10.33
C THR A 44 17.69 -39.39 9.35
N SER A 45 16.50 -39.73 9.85
CA SER A 45 15.36 -40.07 8.99
C SER A 45 14.73 -38.86 8.28
N ARG A 46 15.10 -37.63 8.69
CA ARG A 46 14.74 -36.37 8.05
C ARG A 46 15.72 -35.27 8.45
N THR A 47 15.84 -34.27 7.59
CA THR A 47 16.66 -33.08 7.81
C THR A 47 15.87 -31.78 7.86
N LEU A 48 14.54 -31.80 7.69
CA LEU A 48 13.67 -30.62 7.70
C LEU A 48 12.62 -30.69 8.82
N PHE A 49 12.64 -29.67 9.68
CA PHE A 49 11.71 -29.48 10.80
C PHE A 49 10.88 -28.22 10.61
N SER A 50 9.71 -28.20 11.27
CA SER A 50 8.69 -27.18 11.11
C SER A 50 8.42 -26.48 12.44
N LEU A 51 8.18 -25.16 12.41
CA LEU A 51 7.67 -24.40 13.55
C LEU A 51 6.16 -24.58 13.74
N THR A 52 5.47 -25.09 12.71
CA THR A 52 4.01 -25.23 12.66
C THR A 52 3.53 -26.67 12.76
N GLU A 53 4.45 -27.65 12.70
CA GLU A 53 4.15 -29.08 12.84
C GLU A 53 5.14 -29.79 13.75
N ALA A 54 4.63 -30.59 14.68
CA ALA A 54 5.46 -31.48 15.48
C ALA A 54 5.96 -32.65 14.62
N ARG A 55 7.27 -32.94 14.69
CA ARG A 55 7.93 -33.94 13.84
C ARG A 55 8.88 -34.79 14.65
N THR A 56 8.93 -36.08 14.33
CA THR A 56 9.91 -37.00 14.91
C THR A 56 11.07 -37.25 13.96
N VAL A 57 12.26 -37.45 14.51
CA VAL A 57 13.46 -37.87 13.77
C VAL A 57 14.08 -39.07 14.47
N GLU A 58 14.30 -40.13 13.71
CA GLU A 58 15.14 -41.23 14.14
C GLU A 58 16.57 -40.88 13.81
N VAL A 59 17.48 -41.08 14.76
CA VAL A 59 18.91 -40.81 14.58
C VAL A 59 19.72 -42.06 14.84
N GLN A 60 20.78 -42.23 14.07
CA GLN A 60 21.68 -43.37 14.17
C GLN A 60 23.13 -42.93 14.00
N ALA A 61 24.03 -43.44 14.84
CA ALA A 61 25.46 -43.16 14.76
C ALA A 61 26.29 -44.35 15.20
N ASP A 62 27.40 -44.61 14.50
CA ASP A 62 28.38 -45.64 14.88
C ASP A 62 29.67 -44.99 15.38
N PHE A 63 29.90 -45.05 16.70
CA PHE A 63 31.09 -44.47 17.33
C PHE A 63 32.35 -45.34 17.14
N GLY A 64 32.21 -46.52 16.52
CA GLY A 64 33.28 -47.50 16.31
C GLY A 64 33.72 -48.23 17.58
N GLU A 65 33.16 -47.85 18.72
CA GLU A 65 33.40 -48.45 20.03
C GLU A 65 32.17 -48.30 20.93
N THR A 66 32.12 -49.09 22.01
CA THR A 66 31.07 -48.96 23.03
C THR A 66 31.40 -47.78 23.94
N ILE A 67 30.50 -46.80 24.01
CA ILE A 67 30.54 -45.62 24.89
C ILE A 67 29.49 -45.71 26.01
N ASP A 68 29.66 -44.91 27.08
CA ASP A 68 28.71 -44.83 28.19
C ASP A 68 27.51 -43.94 27.82
N LEU A 69 26.40 -44.59 27.46
CA LEU A 69 25.15 -43.92 27.08
C LEU A 69 24.54 -43.06 28.19
N SER A 70 24.98 -43.17 29.46
CA SER A 70 24.53 -42.27 30.52
C SER A 70 25.21 -40.89 30.48
N THR A 71 26.26 -40.76 29.67
CA THR A 71 27.08 -39.54 29.55
C THR A 71 26.92 -38.81 28.22
N VAL A 72 26.18 -39.40 27.29
CA VAL A 72 25.91 -38.78 25.99
C VAL A 72 24.79 -37.74 26.11
N GLU A 73 24.91 -36.66 25.34
CA GLU A 73 23.94 -35.56 25.33
C GLU A 73 23.56 -35.21 23.89
N PHE A 74 22.27 -35.01 23.65
CA PHE A 74 21.83 -34.37 22.41
C PHE A 74 21.97 -32.85 22.49
N GLN A 75 22.53 -32.29 21.43
CA GLN A 75 22.63 -30.85 21.23
C GLN A 75 21.98 -30.45 19.91
N PHE A 76 21.40 -29.25 19.90
CA PHE A 76 20.83 -28.60 18.72
C PHE A 76 21.38 -27.18 18.63
N GLY A 77 22.00 -26.82 17.50
CA GLY A 77 22.65 -25.51 17.34
C GLY A 77 23.76 -25.25 18.36
N GLY A 78 24.48 -26.30 18.79
CA GLY A 78 25.53 -26.23 19.80
C GLY A 78 25.04 -25.99 21.23
N LYS A 79 23.75 -26.17 21.50
CA LYS A 79 23.16 -26.02 22.84
C LYS A 79 22.45 -27.28 23.28
N SER A 80 22.36 -27.49 24.60
CA SER A 80 21.56 -28.59 25.15
C SER A 80 20.11 -28.47 24.70
N LEU A 81 19.44 -29.60 24.41
CA LEU A 81 17.99 -29.59 24.08
C LEU A 81 17.17 -28.88 25.16
N SER A 82 17.63 -28.94 26.42
CA SER A 82 16.97 -28.31 27.56
C SER A 82 16.93 -26.78 27.51
N GLU A 83 17.77 -26.14 26.69
CA GLU A 83 17.84 -24.68 26.52
C GLU A 83 16.85 -24.17 25.46
N TRP A 84 16.38 -25.05 24.57
CA TRP A 84 15.42 -24.72 23.52
C TRP A 84 13.99 -24.72 24.07
N LYS A 85 13.66 -23.65 24.80
CA LYS A 85 12.38 -23.49 25.50
C LYS A 85 11.28 -22.97 24.58
N LYS A 86 10.05 -23.42 24.88
CA LYS A 86 8.82 -22.91 24.27
C LYS A 86 8.56 -21.45 24.66
N TRP A 87 7.97 -20.73 23.72
CA TRP A 87 7.41 -19.38 23.93
C TRP A 87 6.27 -19.44 24.96
N THR A 88 6.12 -18.36 25.72
CA THR A 88 5.05 -18.22 26.72
C THR A 88 4.23 -16.97 26.51
N GLU A 89 4.88 -15.80 26.45
CA GLU A 89 4.24 -14.52 26.18
C GLU A 89 5.25 -13.50 25.64
N GLY A 90 4.78 -12.47 24.94
CA GLY A 90 5.61 -11.37 24.44
C GLY A 90 6.85 -11.87 23.70
N THR A 91 8.04 -11.58 24.25
CA THR A 91 9.34 -12.04 23.73
C THR A 91 10.01 -13.09 24.64
N SER A 92 9.25 -13.74 25.53
CA SER A 92 9.76 -14.68 26.54
C SER A 92 9.62 -16.15 26.10
N TYR A 93 10.71 -16.91 26.32
CA TYR A 93 10.82 -18.34 26.03
C TYR A 93 11.20 -19.07 27.31
N THR A 94 10.22 -19.26 28.19
CA THR A 94 10.40 -19.82 29.55
C THR A 94 9.63 -21.13 29.76
N GLY A 95 8.98 -21.64 28.71
CA GLY A 95 8.22 -22.89 28.77
C GLY A 95 9.11 -24.13 28.89
N ASN A 96 8.50 -25.31 28.72
CA ASN A 96 9.25 -26.56 28.61
C ASN A 96 10.07 -26.60 27.31
N PRO A 97 11.11 -27.45 27.21
CA PRO A 97 11.80 -27.67 25.94
C PRO A 97 10.82 -28.11 24.84
N PHE A 98 10.96 -27.55 23.64
CA PHE A 98 10.17 -28.00 22.49
C PHE A 98 10.79 -29.21 21.79
N ILE A 99 12.10 -29.43 21.96
CA ILE A 99 12.80 -30.61 21.46
C ILE A 99 12.96 -31.61 22.61
N LYS A 100 12.58 -32.87 22.39
CA LYS A 100 12.60 -33.93 23.41
C LYS A 100 13.19 -35.21 22.84
N VAL A 101 13.90 -35.94 23.67
CA VAL A 101 14.21 -37.36 23.41
C VAL A 101 12.97 -38.16 23.80
N ILE A 102 12.37 -38.86 22.84
CA ILE A 102 11.20 -39.72 23.07
C ILE A 102 11.57 -41.21 23.11
N GLU A 103 12.72 -41.56 22.55
CA GLU A 103 13.37 -42.86 22.72
C GLU A 103 14.85 -42.63 23.03
N GLU A 104 15.28 -43.06 24.22
CA GLU A 104 16.65 -42.87 24.70
C GLU A 104 17.68 -43.60 23.83
N PRO A 105 18.93 -43.08 23.75
CA PRO A 105 20.03 -43.76 23.08
C PRO A 105 20.17 -45.22 23.53
N HIS A 106 20.19 -46.15 22.56
CA HIS A 106 20.38 -47.58 22.80
C HIS A 106 21.15 -48.23 21.65
N TYR A 107 21.84 -49.34 21.93
CA TYR A 107 22.59 -50.08 20.91
C TYR A 107 21.67 -50.94 20.03
N VAL A 108 22.01 -51.04 18.74
CA VAL A 108 21.35 -51.93 17.78
C VAL A 108 22.09 -53.27 17.73
N ASP A 109 21.41 -54.40 17.97
CA ASP A 109 21.86 -55.78 17.69
C ASP A 109 23.35 -56.13 17.98
N GLU A 110 23.82 -55.96 19.22
CA GLU A 110 25.22 -56.20 19.65
C GLU A 110 26.30 -55.44 18.86
N THR A 111 25.93 -54.37 18.15
CA THR A 111 26.85 -53.50 17.40
C THR A 111 27.31 -52.29 18.21
N THR A 112 28.22 -51.48 17.63
CA THR A 112 28.64 -50.15 18.15
C THR A 112 27.73 -49.02 17.67
N THR A 113 26.66 -49.35 16.94
CA THR A 113 25.67 -48.39 16.47
C THR A 113 24.66 -48.05 17.56
N ILE A 114 24.45 -46.76 17.78
CA ILE A 114 23.49 -46.19 18.71
C ILE A 114 22.32 -45.62 17.92
N LYS A 115 21.09 -45.93 18.36
CA LYS A 115 19.85 -45.37 17.85
C LYS A 115 19.12 -44.58 18.94
N ALA A 116 18.45 -43.50 18.56
CA ALA A 116 17.51 -42.76 19.40
C ALA A 116 16.41 -42.14 18.54
N THR A 117 15.35 -41.66 19.18
CA THR A 117 14.28 -40.91 18.52
C THR A 117 14.02 -39.60 19.25
N LEU A 118 14.01 -38.50 18.51
CA LEU A 118 13.70 -37.17 19.02
C LEU A 118 12.37 -36.67 18.45
N GLU A 119 11.64 -35.88 19.24
CA GLU A 119 10.49 -35.08 18.82
C GLU A 119 10.90 -33.60 18.81
N PHE A 120 10.73 -32.95 17.66
CA PHE A 120 10.69 -31.50 17.54
C PHE A 120 9.24 -31.06 17.61
N GLY A 121 8.82 -30.55 18.76
CA GLY A 121 7.48 -30.02 18.99
C GLY A 121 7.32 -28.57 18.54
N LEU A 122 6.15 -28.00 18.84
CA LEU A 122 5.80 -26.62 18.48
C LEU A 122 6.50 -25.62 19.42
N LEU A 123 7.31 -24.71 18.86
CA LEU A 123 8.01 -23.66 19.62
C LEU A 123 7.02 -22.72 20.32
N TYR A 124 5.91 -22.41 19.66
CA TYR A 124 4.90 -21.48 20.15
C TYR A 124 3.71 -22.14 20.86
N ASP A 125 3.76 -23.46 21.08
CA ASP A 125 2.61 -24.27 21.53
C ASP A 125 1.36 -24.10 20.64
N LYS A 126 1.58 -23.71 19.38
CA LYS A 126 0.58 -23.43 18.36
C LYS A 126 1.14 -23.81 16.99
N ASP A 127 0.26 -24.29 16.12
CA ASP A 127 0.50 -24.55 14.70
C ASP A 127 0.27 -23.30 13.84
N ASN A 128 -0.39 -22.27 14.39
CA ASN A 128 -0.65 -20.99 13.74
C ASN A 128 0.25 -19.87 14.28
N LEU A 129 1.10 -19.29 13.42
CA LEU A 129 2.01 -18.18 13.77
C LEU A 129 1.50 -16.78 13.38
N SER A 130 0.25 -16.67 12.89
CA SER A 130 -0.34 -15.44 12.34
C SER A 130 -0.39 -14.26 13.31
N SER A 131 -0.54 -14.56 14.61
CA SER A 131 -0.71 -13.52 15.64
C SER A 131 0.44 -12.51 15.60
N ARG A 132 0.14 -11.21 15.68
CA ARG A 132 1.15 -10.15 15.51
C ARG A 132 2.33 -10.26 16.48
N THR A 133 2.09 -10.74 17.70
CA THR A 133 3.15 -11.00 18.69
C THR A 133 4.15 -12.05 18.20
N ILE A 134 3.67 -13.13 17.56
CA ILE A 134 4.53 -14.22 17.05
C ILE A 134 5.10 -13.87 15.68
N ARG A 135 4.27 -13.33 14.78
CA ARG A 135 4.60 -13.00 13.39
C ARG A 135 5.81 -12.08 13.26
N THR A 136 6.06 -11.22 14.25
CA THR A 136 7.22 -10.32 14.29
C THR A 136 8.52 -10.96 14.78
N GLN A 137 8.49 -12.24 15.17
CA GLN A 137 9.61 -12.88 15.89
C GLN A 137 10.01 -14.25 15.34
N TYR A 138 9.11 -15.01 14.69
CA TYR A 138 9.37 -16.41 14.32
C TYR A 138 10.60 -16.60 13.43
N GLN A 139 10.88 -15.64 12.55
CA GLN A 139 11.98 -15.74 11.58
C GLN A 139 13.36 -15.86 12.23
N GLN A 140 13.54 -15.41 13.48
CA GLN A 140 14.81 -15.53 14.19
C GLN A 140 15.20 -16.98 14.52
N PHE A 141 14.26 -17.92 14.41
CA PHE A 141 14.47 -19.36 14.66
C PHE A 141 14.62 -20.17 13.38
N ILE A 142 14.48 -19.55 12.21
CA ILE A 142 14.64 -20.23 10.94
C ILE A 142 16.13 -20.29 10.61
N GLY A 143 16.61 -21.47 10.21
CA GLY A 143 18.00 -21.63 9.80
C GLY A 143 18.46 -23.07 9.75
N GLU A 144 19.74 -23.22 9.39
CA GLU A 144 20.47 -24.47 9.46
C GLU A 144 21.11 -24.61 10.84
N TYR A 145 20.91 -25.77 11.47
CA TYR A 145 21.39 -26.09 12.81
C TYR A 145 22.12 -27.43 12.80
N GLU A 146 23.18 -27.53 13.60
CA GLU A 146 23.80 -28.83 13.89
C GLU A 146 22.91 -29.59 14.88
N LEU A 147 22.45 -30.79 14.51
CA LEU A 147 21.92 -31.79 15.42
C LEU A 147 23.04 -32.78 15.75
N ALA A 148 23.39 -32.92 17.03
CA ALA A 148 24.51 -33.74 17.44
C ALA A 148 24.19 -34.64 18.65
N LEU A 149 24.75 -35.85 18.66
CA LEU A 149 24.90 -36.70 19.83
C LEU A 149 26.36 -36.59 20.30
N VAL A 150 26.57 -35.95 21.44
CA VAL A 150 27.89 -35.62 21.99
C VAL A 150 28.25 -36.56 23.11
N ASP A 151 29.43 -37.18 23.02
CA ASP A 151 30.07 -37.89 24.13
C ASP A 151 31.24 -37.05 24.68
N HIS A 152 30.99 -36.41 25.81
CA HIS A 152 31.97 -35.58 26.50
C HIS A 152 33.19 -36.39 26.99
N ALA A 153 33.01 -37.67 27.30
CA ALA A 153 34.06 -38.52 27.86
C ALA A 153 35.08 -38.95 26.81
N SER A 154 34.63 -39.33 25.62
CA SER A 154 35.51 -39.69 24.50
C SER A 154 35.93 -38.49 23.64
N GLN A 155 35.35 -37.30 23.86
CA GLN A 155 35.53 -36.13 23.00
C GLN A 155 35.18 -36.46 21.54
N LYS A 156 34.12 -37.25 21.34
CA LYS A 156 33.52 -37.55 20.03
C LYS A 156 32.11 -36.97 19.96
N LYS A 157 31.70 -36.55 18.77
CA LYS A 157 30.29 -36.22 18.51
C LYS A 157 29.85 -36.76 17.15
N ALA A 158 28.67 -37.34 17.11
CA ALA A 158 27.99 -37.64 15.85
C ALA A 158 27.11 -36.45 15.48
N ALA A 159 27.26 -35.87 14.30
CA ALA A 159 26.57 -34.65 13.92
C ALA A 159 26.01 -34.68 12.49
N GLN A 160 24.91 -33.94 12.28
CA GLN A 160 24.28 -33.70 10.99
C GLN A 160 23.72 -32.29 10.94
N THR A 161 23.74 -31.66 9.77
CA THR A 161 23.05 -30.37 9.56
C THR A 161 21.59 -30.60 9.23
N VAL A 162 20.70 -29.92 9.95
CA VAL A 162 19.25 -29.97 9.74
C VAL A 162 18.67 -28.56 9.68
N LYS A 163 17.60 -28.36 8.91
CA LYS A 163 16.91 -27.09 8.73
C LYS A 163 15.68 -27.02 9.64
N LEU A 164 15.49 -25.89 10.34
CA LEU A 164 14.24 -25.51 10.97
C LEU A 164 13.60 -24.40 10.14
N ASN A 165 12.36 -24.60 9.69
CA ASN A 165 11.62 -23.63 8.88
C ASN A 165 10.19 -23.45 9.42
N VAL A 166 9.41 -22.52 8.86
CA VAL A 166 7.99 -22.35 9.23
C VAL A 166 7.18 -23.61 8.91
N TYR A 167 7.26 -24.02 7.65
CA TYR A 167 6.70 -25.21 7.01
C TYR A 167 7.59 -25.54 5.79
N ASP A 168 7.29 -26.60 5.03
CA ASP A 168 8.26 -27.16 4.10
C ASP A 168 8.59 -26.25 2.92
N GLN A 169 7.59 -25.55 2.40
CA GLN A 169 7.66 -24.70 1.22
C GLN A 169 8.00 -23.23 1.52
N PHE A 170 8.32 -22.86 2.76
CA PHE A 170 8.61 -21.47 3.10
C PHE A 170 9.91 -20.98 2.48
N HIS A 171 9.86 -19.85 1.78
CA HIS A 171 11.02 -19.17 1.20
C HIS A 171 11.23 -17.77 1.76
N PHE A 172 12.47 -17.37 2.02
CA PHE A 172 12.83 -15.96 2.16
C PHE A 172 12.87 -15.24 0.80
N TYR A 173 12.83 -13.90 0.82
CA TYR A 173 12.92 -13.09 -0.40
C TYR A 173 14.16 -13.43 -1.25
N ASP A 174 15.33 -13.54 -0.62
CA ASP A 174 16.59 -13.81 -1.33
C ASP A 174 16.65 -15.23 -1.93
N GLU A 175 15.74 -16.13 -1.53
CA GLU A 175 15.61 -17.48 -2.10
C GLU A 175 14.71 -17.50 -3.34
N LEU A 176 13.87 -16.48 -3.58
CA LEU A 176 12.93 -16.44 -4.70
C LEU A 176 13.62 -16.53 -6.05
N LYS A 177 14.58 -15.64 -6.32
CA LYS A 177 15.27 -15.60 -7.61
C LYS A 177 16.08 -16.89 -7.88
N PRO A 178 16.86 -17.42 -6.91
CA PRO A 178 17.48 -18.74 -7.06
C PRO A 178 16.47 -19.86 -7.38
N THR A 179 15.33 -19.91 -6.69
CA THR A 179 14.29 -20.92 -6.95
C THR A 179 13.72 -20.78 -8.36
N ILE A 180 13.44 -19.55 -8.82
CA ILE A 180 12.99 -19.28 -10.19
C ILE A 180 14.02 -19.78 -11.21
N ASP A 181 15.30 -19.47 -11.02
CA ASP A 181 16.37 -19.90 -11.91
C ASP A 181 16.52 -21.42 -11.97
N GLN A 182 16.34 -22.09 -10.83
CA GLN A 182 16.35 -23.55 -10.76
C GLN A 182 15.20 -24.15 -11.57
N VAL A 183 13.97 -23.64 -11.40
CA VAL A 183 12.81 -24.12 -12.18
C VAL A 183 13.04 -23.91 -13.67
N PHE A 184 13.58 -22.76 -14.08
CA PHE A 184 13.91 -22.48 -15.48
C PHE A 184 14.93 -23.47 -16.05
N GLU A 185 15.95 -23.82 -15.28
CA GLU A 185 16.96 -24.79 -15.72
C GLU A 185 16.40 -26.21 -15.81
N GLU A 186 15.60 -26.63 -14.83
CA GLU A 186 14.95 -27.95 -14.84
C GLU A 186 13.95 -28.11 -15.99
N ALA A 187 13.21 -27.05 -16.33
CA ALA A 187 12.21 -27.07 -17.39
C ALA A 187 12.82 -27.36 -18.77
N LYS A 188 14.01 -26.82 -19.09
CA LYS A 188 14.70 -27.00 -20.38
C LYS A 188 14.93 -28.46 -20.76
N GLY A 189 15.04 -29.35 -19.77
CA GLY A 189 15.24 -30.78 -19.99
C GLY A 189 13.96 -31.61 -20.00
N LYS A 190 12.81 -31.01 -19.70
CA LYS A 190 11.53 -31.70 -19.47
C LYS A 190 10.46 -31.36 -20.50
N ASN A 191 10.37 -30.11 -20.95
CA ASN A 191 9.33 -29.64 -21.86
C ASN A 191 9.80 -28.39 -22.65
N ASP A 192 8.97 -27.94 -23.60
CA ASP A 192 9.24 -26.79 -24.47
C ASP A 192 8.44 -25.53 -24.08
N ARG A 193 7.97 -25.45 -22.82
CA ARG A 193 7.13 -24.34 -22.34
C ARG A 193 7.90 -23.02 -22.33
N TYR A 194 7.19 -21.92 -22.57
CA TYR A 194 7.78 -20.58 -22.51
C TYR A 194 7.82 -20.06 -21.07
N LEU A 195 9.03 -19.75 -20.62
CA LEU A 195 9.33 -19.17 -19.33
C LEU A 195 10.12 -17.87 -19.51
N GLU A 196 9.60 -16.77 -18.97
CA GLU A 196 10.28 -15.48 -18.99
C GLU A 196 10.28 -14.84 -17.60
N TYR A 197 11.47 -14.48 -17.13
CA TYR A 197 11.64 -13.70 -15.90
C TYR A 197 11.77 -12.21 -16.25
N GLN A 198 11.08 -11.38 -15.48
CA GLN A 198 11.20 -9.93 -15.50
C GLN A 198 11.40 -9.40 -14.08
N SER A 199 12.13 -8.30 -13.98
CA SER A 199 12.01 -7.39 -12.83
C SER A 199 11.12 -6.25 -13.27
N LEU A 200 9.94 -6.10 -12.67
CA LEU A 200 9.01 -5.02 -13.04
C LEU A 200 9.54 -3.64 -12.65
N GLY A 201 10.46 -3.59 -11.70
CA GLY A 201 11.07 -2.37 -11.22
C GLY A 201 11.83 -2.61 -9.92
N LYS A 202 12.10 -1.52 -9.20
CA LYS A 202 12.79 -1.56 -7.91
C LYS A 202 11.89 -1.02 -6.80
N SER A 203 11.91 -1.69 -5.65
CA SER A 203 11.29 -1.20 -4.41
C SER A 203 11.97 0.07 -3.89
N ALA A 204 11.40 0.69 -2.86
CA ALA A 204 11.96 1.87 -2.20
C ALA A 204 13.40 1.67 -1.70
N GLU A 205 13.79 0.46 -1.27
CA GLU A 205 15.16 0.11 -0.89
C GLU A 205 15.99 -0.53 -2.03
N GLY A 206 15.45 -0.62 -3.25
CA GLY A 206 16.19 -1.03 -4.44
C GLY A 206 16.16 -2.53 -4.77
N ARG A 207 15.21 -3.29 -4.22
CA ARG A 207 15.02 -4.74 -4.47
C ARG A 207 14.14 -4.98 -5.69
N ASP A 208 14.35 -6.10 -6.38
CA ASP A 208 13.60 -6.44 -7.60
C ASP A 208 12.17 -6.87 -7.30
N LEU A 209 11.21 -6.38 -8.08
CA LEU A 209 9.86 -6.95 -8.12
C LEU A 209 9.88 -8.15 -9.08
N HIS A 210 10.09 -9.35 -8.53
CA HIS A 210 10.22 -10.59 -9.31
C HIS A 210 8.88 -10.99 -9.94
N PHE A 211 8.87 -11.05 -11.28
CA PHE A 211 7.71 -11.43 -12.08
C PHE A 211 8.07 -12.51 -13.08
N VAL A 212 7.19 -13.51 -13.24
CA VAL A 212 7.40 -14.60 -14.19
C VAL A 212 6.17 -14.80 -15.07
N ILE A 213 6.44 -14.95 -16.37
CA ILE A 213 5.45 -15.34 -17.37
C ILE A 213 5.68 -16.83 -17.68
N LEU A 214 4.62 -17.63 -17.54
CA LEU A 214 4.57 -19.01 -17.99
C LEU A 214 3.47 -19.15 -19.05
N ALA A 215 3.83 -19.65 -20.23
CA ALA A 215 2.91 -19.87 -21.33
C ALA A 215 3.31 -21.13 -22.12
N ARG A 216 2.42 -21.58 -23.02
CA ARG A 216 2.74 -22.68 -23.95
C ARG A 216 3.98 -22.38 -24.78
N ASP A 217 4.02 -21.21 -25.42
CA ASP A 217 5.10 -20.77 -26.28
C ASP A 217 5.16 -19.23 -26.36
N LYS A 218 6.25 -18.69 -26.91
CA LYS A 218 6.40 -17.24 -27.08
C LYS A 218 5.36 -16.64 -28.04
N ALA A 219 4.92 -17.40 -29.05
CA ALA A 219 3.97 -16.91 -30.04
C ALA A 219 2.58 -16.68 -29.44
N ALA A 220 2.19 -17.47 -28.43
CA ALA A 220 0.97 -17.24 -27.63
C ALA A 220 1.02 -15.90 -26.89
N VAL A 221 2.13 -15.61 -26.22
CA VAL A 221 2.36 -14.32 -25.54
C VAL A 221 2.35 -13.15 -26.54
N ASP A 222 3.07 -13.29 -27.65
CA ASP A 222 3.14 -12.26 -28.68
C ASP A 222 1.76 -12.02 -29.33
N LYS A 223 0.99 -13.08 -29.58
CA LYS A 223 -0.38 -12.98 -30.11
C LYS A 223 -1.29 -12.27 -29.13
N TYR A 224 -1.21 -12.60 -27.84
CA TYR A 224 -2.01 -11.93 -26.83
C TYR A 224 -1.73 -10.42 -26.79
N LEU A 225 -0.48 -10.04 -26.60
CA LEU A 225 -0.08 -8.64 -26.39
C LEU A 225 -0.19 -7.77 -27.66
N ASN A 226 0.04 -8.34 -28.84
CA ASN A 226 0.09 -7.57 -30.09
C ASN A 226 -1.15 -7.69 -30.96
N GLU A 227 -2.01 -8.69 -30.75
CA GLU A 227 -3.22 -8.92 -31.56
C GLU A 227 -4.48 -9.01 -30.71
N THR A 228 -4.56 -9.95 -29.77
CA THR A 228 -5.79 -10.24 -29.01
C THR A 228 -6.19 -9.07 -28.12
N LEU A 229 -5.31 -8.61 -27.23
CA LEU A 229 -5.63 -7.53 -26.28
C LEU A 229 -5.85 -6.18 -27.00
N PRO A 230 -5.01 -5.73 -27.95
CA PRO A 230 -5.32 -4.51 -28.71
C PRO A 230 -6.68 -4.59 -29.41
N THR A 231 -7.01 -5.72 -30.05
CA THR A 231 -8.34 -5.90 -30.66
C THR A 231 -9.45 -5.89 -29.62
N ALA A 232 -9.23 -6.47 -28.43
CA ALA A 232 -10.21 -6.45 -27.34
C ALA A 232 -10.50 -5.03 -26.82
N LEU A 233 -9.48 -4.17 -26.77
CA LEU A 233 -9.60 -2.80 -26.26
C LEU A 233 -10.10 -1.81 -27.33
N GLU A 234 -9.88 -2.09 -28.62
CA GLU A 234 -10.26 -1.18 -29.72
C GLU A 234 -11.52 -1.64 -30.49
N ASN A 235 -11.75 -2.95 -30.61
CA ASN A 235 -12.82 -3.55 -31.41
C ASN A 235 -13.26 -4.94 -30.89
N PRO A 236 -13.78 -5.03 -29.65
CA PRO A 236 -14.18 -6.29 -29.01
C PRO A 236 -15.29 -7.03 -29.76
N ASP A 237 -16.17 -6.31 -30.47
CA ASP A 237 -17.23 -6.87 -31.31
C ASP A 237 -16.72 -7.91 -32.31
N ASP A 238 -15.52 -7.70 -32.87
CA ASP A 238 -14.94 -8.64 -33.83
C ASP A 238 -14.47 -9.93 -33.16
N LEU A 239 -14.00 -9.86 -31.91
CA LEU A 239 -13.63 -11.04 -31.14
C LEU A 239 -14.88 -11.80 -30.67
N LEU A 240 -15.89 -11.11 -30.16
CA LEU A 240 -17.17 -11.69 -29.78
C LEU A 240 -17.78 -12.52 -30.93
N LYS A 241 -17.88 -11.94 -32.13
CA LYS A 241 -18.38 -12.64 -33.33
C LYS A 241 -17.52 -13.86 -33.72
N LYS A 242 -16.20 -13.78 -33.54
CA LYS A 242 -15.31 -14.92 -33.81
C LYS A 242 -15.54 -16.05 -32.82
N ILE A 243 -15.70 -15.76 -31.53
CA ILE A 243 -15.96 -16.79 -30.52
C ILE A 243 -17.34 -17.43 -30.76
N GLU A 244 -18.39 -16.63 -30.97
CA GLU A 244 -19.74 -17.13 -31.29
C GLU A 244 -19.79 -18.01 -32.55
N ALA A 245 -18.98 -17.69 -33.56
CA ALA A 245 -18.91 -18.45 -34.79
C ALA A 245 -17.98 -19.68 -34.71
N GLY A 246 -17.29 -19.92 -33.58
CA GLY A 246 -16.26 -20.96 -33.45
C GLY A 246 -15.04 -20.73 -34.34
N LYS A 247 -14.69 -19.46 -34.60
CA LYS A 247 -13.64 -19.01 -35.53
C LYS A 247 -12.51 -18.23 -34.86
N MET A 248 -12.51 -18.14 -33.53
CA MET A 248 -11.42 -17.49 -32.79
C MET A 248 -10.08 -18.24 -32.97
N GLY A 249 -10.14 -19.56 -33.20
CA GLY A 249 -8.96 -20.43 -33.23
C GLY A 249 -8.35 -20.56 -31.84
N ASP A 250 -7.10 -20.99 -31.75
CA ASP A 250 -6.40 -21.09 -30.47
C ASP A 250 -6.06 -19.70 -29.94
N TYR A 251 -6.44 -19.41 -28.70
CA TYR A 251 -6.12 -18.16 -28.02
C TYR A 251 -6.04 -18.40 -26.52
N GLN A 252 -5.10 -17.69 -25.89
CA GLN A 252 -4.89 -17.71 -24.46
C GLN A 252 -5.35 -16.41 -23.81
N ILE A 253 -5.74 -16.48 -22.55
CA ILE A 253 -5.99 -15.30 -21.72
C ILE A 253 -5.17 -15.32 -20.42
N PRO A 254 -4.85 -14.17 -19.82
CA PRO A 254 -3.93 -14.15 -18.68
C PRO A 254 -4.64 -14.45 -17.35
N VAL A 255 -3.98 -15.24 -16.51
CA VAL A 255 -4.33 -15.47 -15.11
C VAL A 255 -3.20 -14.90 -14.24
N TRP A 256 -3.53 -13.94 -13.39
CA TRP A 256 -2.58 -13.29 -12.49
C TRP A 256 -2.66 -13.87 -11.09
N ILE A 257 -1.51 -14.19 -10.50
CA ILE A 257 -1.40 -14.62 -9.10
C ILE A 257 -0.49 -13.63 -8.37
N ASN A 258 -0.97 -13.12 -7.23
CA ASN A 258 -0.38 -11.99 -6.52
C ASN A 258 -0.27 -12.25 -5.01
N ASN A 259 0.70 -11.60 -4.39
CA ASN A 259 0.74 -11.39 -2.94
C ASN A 259 1.29 -9.99 -2.66
N ILE A 260 0.52 -9.16 -1.98
CA ILE A 260 0.90 -7.76 -1.70
C ILE A 260 1.38 -7.54 -0.26
N HIS A 261 0.94 -8.38 0.68
CA HIS A 261 1.40 -8.36 2.08
C HIS A 261 2.34 -9.54 2.34
N PRO A 262 3.65 -9.29 2.37
CA PRO A 262 4.65 -10.34 2.31
C PRO A 262 4.94 -11.01 3.66
N ASP A 263 4.34 -10.51 4.74
CA ASP A 263 4.29 -11.20 6.03
C ASP A 263 3.13 -12.23 6.07
N GLU A 264 2.33 -12.35 5.00
CA GLU A 264 1.23 -13.32 4.73
C GLU A 264 1.79 -14.39 3.79
N VAL A 265 2.72 -15.16 4.32
CA VAL A 265 3.76 -15.84 3.53
C VAL A 265 3.23 -16.97 2.64
N GLU A 266 2.14 -17.61 3.04
CA GLU A 266 1.54 -18.73 2.32
C GLU A 266 1.09 -18.35 0.92
N GLY A 267 0.62 -17.12 0.74
CA GLY A 267 0.24 -16.62 -0.57
C GLY A 267 1.41 -16.66 -1.53
N MET A 268 2.57 -16.13 -1.14
CA MET A 268 3.80 -16.14 -1.94
C MET A 268 4.30 -17.56 -2.20
N ASP A 269 4.39 -18.40 -1.16
CA ASP A 269 4.94 -19.75 -1.26
C ASP A 269 4.05 -20.67 -2.11
N ALA A 270 2.72 -20.51 -2.04
CA ALA A 270 1.77 -21.22 -2.91
C ALA A 270 1.98 -20.86 -4.39
N GLN A 271 2.28 -19.60 -4.73
CA GLN A 271 2.61 -19.24 -6.12
C GLN A 271 3.86 -19.95 -6.61
N ILE A 272 4.89 -20.07 -5.77
CA ILE A 272 6.13 -20.76 -6.12
C ILE A 272 5.86 -22.22 -6.42
N GLU A 273 5.03 -22.89 -5.61
CA GLU A 273 4.69 -24.29 -5.84
C GLU A 273 3.82 -24.45 -7.10
N LEU A 274 2.80 -23.61 -7.33
CA LEU A 274 2.03 -23.59 -8.57
C LEU A 274 2.92 -23.37 -9.80
N PHE A 275 3.82 -22.40 -9.73
CA PHE A 275 4.78 -22.10 -10.78
C PHE A 275 5.67 -23.30 -11.08
N LYS A 276 6.23 -23.94 -10.05
CA LYS A 276 7.06 -25.14 -10.18
C LYS A 276 6.29 -26.30 -10.82
N LYS A 277 5.07 -26.56 -10.35
CA LYS A 277 4.20 -27.63 -10.84
C LYS A 277 3.86 -27.44 -12.31
N PHE A 278 3.35 -26.28 -12.68
CA PHE A 278 2.99 -25.98 -14.07
C PHE A 278 4.20 -25.78 -14.99
N SER A 279 5.39 -25.52 -14.45
CA SER A 279 6.61 -25.47 -15.27
C SER A 279 7.24 -26.83 -15.52
N LEU A 280 7.10 -27.78 -14.60
CA LEU A 280 7.90 -29.02 -14.61
C LEU A 280 7.10 -30.30 -14.83
N GLU A 281 5.83 -30.33 -14.44
CA GLU A 281 5.00 -31.55 -14.46
C GLU A 281 4.09 -31.58 -15.69
N ASN A 282 3.79 -32.78 -16.21
CA ASN A 282 2.84 -32.96 -17.32
C ASN A 282 1.39 -32.93 -16.83
N GLU A 283 1.18 -33.46 -15.62
CA GLU A 283 -0.13 -33.58 -15.00
C GLU A 283 -0.03 -33.14 -13.54
N VAL A 284 -1.04 -32.42 -13.05
CA VAL A 284 -1.17 -32.04 -11.63
C VAL A 284 -2.51 -32.56 -11.14
N THR A 285 -2.49 -33.40 -10.10
CA THR A 285 -3.70 -33.98 -9.49
C THR A 285 -3.96 -33.35 -8.12
N PHE A 286 -5.20 -32.99 -7.87
CA PHE A 286 -5.67 -32.43 -6.60
C PHE A 286 -7.11 -32.84 -6.32
N ASN A 287 -7.56 -32.72 -5.07
CA ASN A 287 -8.95 -33.01 -4.72
C ASN A 287 -9.81 -31.75 -4.85
N THR A 288 -11.06 -31.90 -5.25
CA THR A 288 -12.08 -30.84 -5.21
C THR A 288 -13.46 -31.46 -5.04
N ILE A 289 -14.50 -30.63 -4.93
CA ILE A 289 -15.87 -31.09 -4.77
C ILE A 289 -16.57 -31.05 -6.13
N VAL A 290 -17.02 -32.23 -6.59
CA VAL A 290 -17.87 -32.38 -7.78
C VAL A 290 -19.12 -33.12 -7.37
N ASP A 291 -20.30 -32.58 -7.71
CA ASP A 291 -21.60 -33.15 -7.33
C ASP A 291 -21.73 -33.43 -5.81
N ASN A 292 -21.24 -32.50 -4.97
CA ASN A 292 -21.18 -32.60 -3.50
C ASN A 292 -20.35 -33.79 -2.96
N GLN A 293 -19.38 -34.28 -3.74
CA GLN A 293 -18.44 -35.32 -3.30
C GLN A 293 -17.01 -34.89 -3.59
N GLU A 294 -16.13 -35.11 -2.60
CA GLU A 294 -14.69 -34.96 -2.81
C GLU A 294 -14.20 -36.00 -3.82
N GLN A 295 -13.56 -35.53 -4.89
CA GLN A 295 -13.06 -36.34 -6.00
C GLN A 295 -11.68 -35.81 -6.43
N PRO A 296 -10.74 -36.70 -6.81
CA PRO A 296 -9.51 -36.27 -7.44
C PRO A 296 -9.76 -35.81 -8.89
N VAL A 297 -9.22 -34.66 -9.26
CA VAL A 297 -9.19 -34.11 -10.61
C VAL A 297 -7.75 -33.95 -11.07
N THR A 298 -7.48 -34.21 -12.35
CA THR A 298 -6.15 -34.10 -12.94
C THR A 298 -6.16 -33.05 -14.05
N LEU A 299 -5.32 -32.02 -13.90
CA LEU A 299 -5.04 -31.04 -14.94
C LEU A 299 -3.92 -31.55 -15.84
N ASN A 300 -4.16 -31.63 -17.15
CA ASN A 300 -3.08 -31.74 -18.12
C ASN A 300 -2.51 -30.34 -18.35
N VAL A 301 -1.24 -30.14 -17.99
CA VAL A 301 -0.64 -28.81 -17.98
C VAL A 301 -0.48 -28.22 -19.38
N ASP A 302 -0.27 -29.04 -20.41
CA ASP A 302 -0.15 -28.53 -21.78
C ASP A 302 -1.53 -28.07 -22.31
N GLU A 303 -2.61 -28.78 -21.96
CA GLU A 303 -3.99 -28.35 -22.26
C GLU A 303 -4.36 -27.07 -21.49
N VAL A 304 -3.95 -26.95 -20.22
CA VAL A 304 -4.12 -25.70 -19.45
C VAL A 304 -3.42 -24.53 -20.17
N LEU A 305 -2.20 -24.72 -20.66
CA LEU A 305 -1.42 -23.66 -21.34
C LEU A 305 -1.90 -23.37 -22.78
N ASP A 306 -2.75 -24.21 -23.36
CA ASP A 306 -3.51 -23.88 -24.57
C ASP A 306 -4.59 -22.81 -24.30
N ASP A 307 -5.01 -22.67 -23.04
CA ASP A 307 -6.06 -21.75 -22.60
C ASP A 307 -5.54 -20.52 -21.87
N VAL A 308 -4.46 -20.64 -21.10
CA VAL A 308 -4.01 -19.56 -20.19
C VAL A 308 -2.55 -19.15 -20.36
N ILE A 309 -2.27 -17.90 -20.01
CA ILE A 309 -0.92 -17.39 -19.72
C ILE A 309 -0.86 -17.08 -18.22
N PHE A 310 0.02 -17.74 -17.48
CA PHE A 310 0.19 -17.45 -16.05
C PHE A 310 1.18 -16.30 -15.84
N LEU A 311 0.78 -15.39 -14.96
CA LEU A 311 1.54 -14.21 -14.55
C LEU A 311 1.74 -14.28 -13.03
N TYR A 312 2.96 -14.57 -12.61
CA TYR A 312 3.30 -14.73 -11.19
C TYR A 312 3.98 -13.47 -10.65
N MET A 313 3.28 -12.74 -9.78
CA MET A 313 3.82 -11.65 -8.98
C MET A 313 4.03 -12.12 -7.55
N PHE A 314 5.16 -12.82 -7.33
CA PHE A 314 5.45 -13.53 -6.08
C PHE A 314 5.32 -12.63 -4.85
N THR A 315 5.82 -11.39 -4.94
CA THR A 315 5.53 -10.38 -3.92
C THR A 315 5.60 -8.96 -4.49
N SER A 316 4.52 -8.19 -4.31
CA SER A 316 4.48 -6.77 -4.65
C SER A 316 5.24 -5.88 -3.64
N ASN A 317 5.69 -6.44 -2.51
CA ASN A 317 6.41 -5.70 -1.46
C ASN A 317 7.72 -6.41 -1.04
N PRO A 318 8.76 -6.40 -1.89
CA PRO A 318 10.07 -6.98 -1.57
C PRO A 318 10.67 -6.50 -0.24
N ASP A 319 10.52 -5.22 0.08
CA ASP A 319 11.08 -4.62 1.29
C ASP A 319 10.38 -5.15 2.54
N GLY A 320 9.05 -5.21 2.49
CA GLY A 320 8.26 -5.83 3.54
C GLY A 320 8.56 -7.32 3.70
N ARG A 321 8.92 -8.05 2.62
CA ARG A 321 9.28 -9.47 2.71
C ARG A 321 10.57 -9.66 3.49
N VAL A 322 11.58 -8.85 3.20
CA VAL A 322 12.87 -8.89 3.92
C VAL A 322 12.73 -8.44 5.37
N ALA A 323 11.93 -7.40 5.63
CA ALA A 323 11.69 -6.89 6.98
C ALA A 323 10.64 -7.69 7.77
N ASN A 324 9.91 -8.59 7.09
CA ASN A 324 8.73 -9.30 7.60
C ASN A 324 7.67 -8.35 8.17
N THR A 325 7.31 -7.36 7.36
CA THR A 325 6.30 -6.35 7.66
C THR A 325 5.23 -6.29 6.58
N ARG A 326 4.00 -6.03 6.99
CA ARG A 326 2.88 -5.78 6.08
C ARG A 326 3.12 -4.56 5.18
N ALA A 327 3.61 -3.47 5.78
CA ALA A 327 3.89 -2.23 5.07
C ALA A 327 5.21 -2.29 4.30
N ASN A 328 5.37 -1.43 3.28
CA ASN A 328 6.66 -1.24 2.59
C ASN A 328 7.66 -0.45 3.46
N ALA A 329 8.87 -0.20 2.94
CA ALA A 329 9.92 0.53 3.67
C ALA A 329 9.54 1.97 4.07
N ASN A 330 8.58 2.57 3.35
CA ASN A 330 8.04 3.90 3.68
C ASN A 330 6.91 3.85 4.72
N GLY A 331 6.47 2.66 5.16
CA GLY A 331 5.41 2.46 6.14
C GLY A 331 3.99 2.58 5.55
N PHE A 332 3.83 2.30 4.26
CA PHE A 332 2.53 2.26 3.57
C PHE A 332 2.03 0.83 3.44
N ASP A 333 0.76 0.61 3.73
CA ASP A 333 0.02 -0.57 3.29
C ASP A 333 -0.22 -0.42 1.78
N LEU A 334 0.38 -1.28 0.97
CA LEU A 334 0.28 -1.19 -0.49
C LEU A 334 -1.10 -1.60 -1.00
N ASN A 335 -1.83 -2.46 -0.26
CA ASN A 335 -3.22 -2.81 -0.55
C ASN A 335 -4.20 -1.71 -0.11
N ARG A 336 -3.69 -0.46 -0.01
CA ARG A 336 -4.43 0.78 0.22
C ARG A 336 -3.97 1.91 -0.71
N ASP A 337 -3.06 1.59 -1.64
CA ASP A 337 -2.39 2.55 -2.52
C ASP A 337 -2.65 2.27 -4.01
N ASN A 338 -3.25 1.14 -4.43
CA ASN A 338 -3.39 0.78 -5.85
C ASN A 338 -4.03 1.86 -6.72
N HIS A 339 -5.05 2.54 -6.20
CA HIS A 339 -5.67 3.68 -6.87
C HIS A 339 -4.87 4.97 -6.75
N TYR A 340 -4.22 5.25 -5.61
CA TYR A 340 -3.46 6.50 -5.41
C TYR A 340 -2.09 6.50 -6.09
N GLN A 341 -1.44 5.34 -6.13
CA GLN A 341 -0.12 5.05 -6.68
C GLN A 341 0.94 6.02 -6.16
N THR A 342 0.98 6.22 -4.84
CA THR A 342 1.97 7.09 -4.19
C THR A 342 3.31 6.37 -3.96
N GLN A 343 3.28 5.05 -3.88
CA GLN A 343 4.48 4.21 -3.73
C GLN A 343 4.97 3.70 -5.09
N ILE A 344 6.28 3.49 -5.20
CA ILE A 344 6.91 3.05 -6.46
C ILE A 344 6.51 1.61 -6.78
N GLU A 345 6.46 0.73 -5.77
CA GLU A 345 6.05 -0.66 -5.93
C GLU A 345 4.67 -0.76 -6.58
N THR A 346 3.71 0.03 -6.07
CA THR A 346 2.35 0.11 -6.60
C THR A 346 2.32 0.59 -8.05
N GLN A 347 3.13 1.61 -8.40
CA GLN A 347 3.18 2.14 -9.78
C GLN A 347 3.65 1.07 -10.78
N GLU A 348 4.66 0.27 -10.43
CA GLU A 348 5.19 -0.77 -11.31
C GLU A 348 4.17 -1.91 -11.49
N VAL A 349 3.56 -2.38 -10.39
CA VAL A 349 2.59 -3.48 -10.44
C VAL A 349 1.32 -3.07 -11.20
N THR A 350 0.76 -1.90 -10.91
CA THR A 350 -0.47 -1.43 -11.58
C THR A 350 -0.27 -1.15 -13.07
N GLN A 351 0.92 -0.68 -13.48
CA GLN A 351 1.28 -0.56 -14.90
C GLN A 351 1.29 -1.93 -15.60
N GLU A 352 1.82 -2.96 -14.93
CA GLU A 352 1.86 -4.32 -15.47
C GLU A 352 0.45 -4.95 -15.52
N ILE A 353 -0.41 -4.68 -14.52
CA ILE A 353 -1.84 -5.04 -14.56
C ILE A 353 -2.51 -4.41 -15.78
N ALA A 354 -2.26 -3.13 -16.06
CA ALA A 354 -2.84 -2.45 -17.22
C ALA A 354 -2.37 -3.06 -18.55
N LYS A 355 -1.07 -3.38 -18.65
CA LYS A 355 -0.46 -4.02 -19.83
C LYS A 355 -1.05 -5.39 -20.12
N TRP A 356 -1.30 -6.20 -19.08
CA TRP A 356 -1.81 -7.56 -19.28
C TRP A 356 -3.32 -7.65 -19.29
N THR A 357 -4.04 -6.80 -18.53
CA THR A 357 -5.50 -6.86 -18.40
C THR A 357 -5.96 -8.31 -18.14
N PRO A 358 -5.57 -8.93 -17.01
CA PRO A 358 -5.80 -10.35 -16.80
C PRO A 358 -7.30 -10.66 -16.75
N LEU A 359 -7.70 -11.86 -17.16
CA LEU A 359 -9.10 -12.31 -17.03
C LEU A 359 -9.42 -12.62 -15.56
N SER A 360 -8.51 -13.32 -14.87
CA SER A 360 -8.66 -13.68 -13.46
C SER A 360 -7.46 -13.17 -12.67
N PHE A 361 -7.73 -12.60 -11.49
CA PHE A 361 -6.74 -11.99 -10.61
C PHE A 361 -6.90 -12.55 -9.20
N LEU A 362 -5.90 -13.32 -8.75
CA LEU A 362 -5.87 -13.96 -7.44
C LEU A 362 -4.89 -13.21 -6.54
N ASP A 363 -5.39 -12.47 -5.56
CA ASP A 363 -4.58 -11.80 -4.54
C ASP A 363 -4.62 -12.63 -3.26
N MET A 364 -3.52 -13.29 -2.93
CA MET A 364 -3.42 -14.23 -1.80
C MET A 364 -2.90 -13.52 -0.54
N HIS A 365 -3.70 -13.54 0.54
CA HIS A 365 -3.53 -12.80 1.80
C HIS A 365 -3.69 -13.69 3.06
N GLY A 366 -3.50 -13.09 4.24
CA GLY A 366 -3.77 -13.63 5.57
C GLY A 366 -3.72 -12.54 6.68
N TYR A 367 -4.52 -12.50 7.72
CA TYR A 367 -5.31 -13.58 8.26
C TYR A 367 -6.61 -13.00 8.81
N VAL A 368 -7.72 -13.64 8.45
CA VAL A 368 -9.05 -13.43 9.05
C VAL A 368 -9.45 -14.67 9.85
N SER A 369 -10.59 -14.68 10.52
CA SER A 369 -10.99 -15.83 11.36
C SER A 369 -11.32 -17.08 10.55
N GLY A 370 -11.89 -16.91 9.35
CA GLY A 370 -12.26 -17.97 8.42
C GLY A 370 -11.31 -18.07 7.23
N PHE A 371 -11.54 -19.07 6.38
CA PHE A 371 -10.96 -19.11 5.04
C PHE A 371 -11.89 -18.34 4.09
N LEU A 372 -11.52 -17.12 3.74
CA LEU A 372 -12.40 -16.18 3.02
C LEU A 372 -11.97 -16.04 1.56
N ILE A 373 -12.95 -16.01 0.67
CA ILE A 373 -12.76 -15.87 -0.77
C ILE A 373 -13.80 -14.91 -1.32
N GLU A 374 -13.36 -13.75 -1.83
CA GLU A 374 -14.24 -12.76 -2.46
C GLU A 374 -14.99 -13.34 -3.68
N PRO A 375 -16.19 -12.84 -4.02
CA PRO A 375 -16.62 -11.43 -4.03
C PRO A 375 -17.10 -10.84 -2.69
N THR A 376 -17.20 -9.51 -2.66
CA THR A 376 -17.46 -8.64 -1.50
C THR A 376 -18.95 -8.42 -1.19
N THR A 377 -19.26 -7.87 -0.02
CA THR A 377 -20.59 -7.29 0.27
C THR A 377 -20.78 -5.96 -0.46
N PRO A 378 -22.00 -5.46 -0.66
CA PRO A 378 -22.23 -4.05 -0.99
C PRO A 378 -21.77 -3.11 0.16
N PRO A 379 -21.63 -1.79 -0.09
CA PRO A 379 -21.83 -1.12 -1.37
C PRO A 379 -20.70 -1.40 -2.37
N HIS A 380 -21.06 -1.51 -3.64
CA HIS A 380 -20.13 -1.77 -4.73
C HIS A 380 -19.75 -0.48 -5.46
N ASN A 381 -18.50 -0.38 -5.94
CA ASN A 381 -18.09 0.78 -6.73
C ASN A 381 -18.90 0.86 -8.04
N PRO A 382 -19.58 1.99 -8.34
CA PRO A 382 -20.49 2.07 -9.49
C PRO A 382 -19.77 1.98 -10.85
N ASN A 383 -18.44 1.99 -10.87
CA ASN A 383 -17.64 1.86 -12.09
C ASN A 383 -17.41 0.41 -12.51
N PHE A 384 -17.79 -0.57 -11.68
CA PHE A 384 -17.78 -1.97 -12.06
C PHE A 384 -18.99 -2.34 -12.92
N GLU A 385 -18.85 -3.38 -13.73
CA GLU A 385 -19.93 -3.96 -14.55
C GLU A 385 -20.35 -5.28 -13.88
N TYR A 386 -20.94 -5.16 -12.68
CA TYR A 386 -21.21 -6.29 -11.78
C TYR A 386 -22.13 -7.36 -12.38
N ASP A 387 -23.06 -6.99 -13.27
CA ASP A 387 -23.92 -7.93 -13.99
C ASP A 387 -23.15 -8.92 -14.88
N LEU A 388 -21.93 -8.55 -15.30
CA LEU A 388 -21.05 -9.42 -16.09
C LEU A 388 -20.01 -10.17 -15.24
N LEU A 389 -19.76 -9.69 -14.01
CA LEU A 389 -18.70 -10.19 -13.12
C LEU A 389 -19.25 -11.12 -12.02
N TYR A 390 -20.35 -10.73 -11.36
CA TYR A 390 -20.84 -11.32 -10.10
C TYR A 390 -20.94 -12.84 -10.14
N ASP A 391 -21.75 -13.38 -11.05
CA ASP A 391 -22.01 -14.82 -11.12
C ASP A 391 -20.73 -15.63 -11.36
N ASN A 392 -19.84 -15.14 -12.22
CA ASN A 392 -18.58 -15.81 -12.50
C ASN A 392 -17.61 -15.72 -11.32
N MET A 393 -17.59 -14.61 -10.59
CA MET A 393 -16.79 -14.49 -9.37
C MET A 393 -17.30 -15.43 -8.28
N ILE A 394 -18.62 -15.56 -8.10
CA ILE A 394 -19.21 -16.53 -7.17
C ILE A 394 -18.84 -17.97 -7.57
N GLU A 395 -19.02 -18.34 -8.83
CA GLU A 395 -18.68 -19.68 -9.33
C GLU A 395 -17.17 -19.96 -9.19
N GLN A 396 -16.30 -18.99 -9.48
CA GLN A 396 -14.86 -19.14 -9.30
C GLN A 396 -14.47 -19.26 -7.82
N ALA A 397 -15.12 -18.50 -6.94
CA ALA A 397 -14.91 -18.56 -5.50
C ALA A 397 -15.27 -19.93 -4.92
N TYR A 398 -16.38 -20.54 -5.37
CA TYR A 398 -16.72 -21.92 -5.03
C TYR A 398 -15.63 -22.91 -5.50
N ALA A 399 -15.18 -22.81 -6.76
CA ALA A 399 -14.13 -23.70 -7.27
C ALA A 399 -12.82 -23.58 -6.49
N MET A 400 -12.47 -22.36 -6.07
CA MET A 400 -11.31 -22.09 -5.22
C MET A 400 -11.49 -22.65 -3.81
N GLY A 401 -12.63 -22.39 -3.18
CA GLY A 401 -12.93 -22.84 -1.82
C GLY A 401 -12.98 -24.36 -1.71
N ASP A 402 -13.69 -25.01 -2.63
CA ASP A 402 -13.83 -26.47 -2.67
C ASP A 402 -12.48 -27.16 -2.83
N ALA A 403 -11.61 -26.64 -3.71
CA ALA A 403 -10.25 -27.13 -3.84
C ALA A 403 -9.40 -26.82 -2.61
N GLY A 404 -9.53 -25.62 -2.02
CA GLY A 404 -8.79 -25.22 -0.82
C GLY A 404 -9.09 -26.11 0.40
N ILE A 405 -10.36 -26.41 0.67
CA ILE A 405 -10.74 -27.28 1.81
C ILE A 405 -10.44 -28.76 1.51
N SER A 406 -10.54 -29.21 0.26
CA SER A 406 -10.28 -30.61 -0.09
C SER A 406 -8.79 -30.97 -0.07
N ASN A 407 -7.89 -29.99 -0.09
CA ASN A 407 -6.44 -30.20 -0.02
C ASN A 407 -5.83 -29.70 1.30
N SER A 408 -6.65 -29.26 2.25
CA SER A 408 -6.20 -28.82 3.58
C SER A 408 -7.05 -29.47 4.68
N ALA A 409 -6.80 -29.10 5.91
CA ALA A 409 -7.58 -29.48 7.09
C ALA A 409 -8.67 -28.45 7.45
N TYR A 410 -8.89 -27.42 6.61
CA TYR A 410 -10.06 -26.55 6.76
C TYR A 410 -11.31 -27.29 6.31
N ASP A 411 -12.42 -27.07 7.02
CA ASP A 411 -13.70 -27.75 6.76
C ASP A 411 -14.73 -26.86 6.05
N SER A 412 -14.42 -25.58 5.89
CA SER A 412 -15.32 -24.56 5.35
C SER A 412 -14.54 -23.35 4.81
N TYR A 413 -15.22 -22.59 3.97
CA TYR A 413 -14.81 -21.27 3.48
C TYR A 413 -16.02 -20.35 3.45
N GLU A 414 -15.75 -19.04 3.41
CA GLU A 414 -16.75 -17.98 3.44
C GLU A 414 -16.62 -17.13 2.17
N ILE A 415 -17.76 -16.82 1.54
CA ILE A 415 -17.85 -15.87 0.42
C ILE A 415 -18.58 -14.63 0.94
N PRO A 416 -17.91 -13.49 1.17
CA PRO A 416 -18.51 -12.32 1.82
C PRO A 416 -19.83 -11.88 1.19
N ALA A 417 -19.92 -11.89 -0.15
CA ALA A 417 -21.15 -11.56 -0.88
C ALA A 417 -22.38 -12.40 -0.48
N LEU A 418 -22.18 -13.62 0.04
CA LEU A 418 -23.23 -14.56 0.42
C LEU A 418 -23.38 -14.72 1.93
N ASP A 419 -22.24 -14.72 2.65
CA ASP A 419 -22.18 -15.12 4.04
C ASP A 419 -22.13 -13.93 5.01
N TYR A 420 -21.76 -12.74 4.53
CA TYR A 420 -21.64 -11.53 5.35
C TYR A 420 -22.82 -10.57 5.10
N GLY A 421 -23.08 -9.69 6.07
CA GLY A 421 -24.13 -8.67 5.96
C GLY A 421 -23.65 -7.35 5.34
N GLU A 422 -22.57 -6.79 5.89
CA GLU A 422 -21.95 -5.53 5.46
C GLU A 422 -20.50 -5.47 5.98
N GLY A 423 -19.72 -4.51 5.50
CA GLY A 423 -18.41 -4.16 6.06
C GLY A 423 -17.20 -4.91 5.46
N TRP A 424 -17.42 -5.78 4.46
CA TRP A 424 -16.38 -6.31 3.58
C TRP A 424 -16.67 -5.89 2.14
N ASP A 425 -16.68 -4.59 1.90
CA ASP A 425 -17.11 -3.98 0.64
C ASP A 425 -15.95 -3.71 -0.34
N ASP A 426 -16.29 -3.47 -1.60
CA ASP A 426 -15.37 -3.07 -2.67
C ASP A 426 -15.69 -1.68 -3.24
N MET A 427 -16.33 -0.81 -2.46
CA MET A 427 -16.62 0.56 -2.90
C MET A 427 -15.32 1.31 -3.21
N THR A 428 -14.25 1.04 -2.47
CA THR A 428 -12.92 1.58 -2.76
C THR A 428 -12.15 0.71 -3.75
N PRO A 429 -11.56 1.29 -4.81
CA PRO A 429 -10.69 0.54 -5.74
C PRO A 429 -9.26 0.38 -5.20
N ALA A 430 -9.05 0.49 -3.89
CA ALA A 430 -7.74 0.52 -3.25
C ALA A 430 -7.06 -0.85 -3.17
N TYR A 431 -7.85 -1.92 -3.14
CA TYR A 431 -7.35 -3.29 -3.03
C TYR A 431 -6.92 -3.79 -4.41
N THR A 432 -5.86 -4.60 -4.49
CA THR A 432 -5.26 -4.98 -5.79
C THR A 432 -6.24 -5.72 -6.67
N ALA A 433 -7.02 -6.65 -6.10
CA ALA A 433 -8.10 -7.36 -6.79
C ALA A 433 -9.18 -6.40 -7.33
N MET A 434 -9.63 -5.44 -6.53
CA MET A 434 -10.64 -4.45 -6.94
C MET A 434 -10.10 -3.48 -7.99
N TYR A 435 -8.82 -3.13 -7.89
CA TYR A 435 -8.15 -2.35 -8.92
C TYR A 435 -8.09 -3.11 -10.24
N ALA A 436 -7.80 -4.42 -10.22
CA ALA A 436 -7.84 -5.27 -11.40
C ALA A 436 -9.27 -5.41 -12.00
N MET A 437 -10.32 -5.40 -11.17
CA MET A 437 -11.71 -5.37 -11.66
C MET A 437 -12.01 -4.14 -12.53
N LEU A 438 -11.37 -2.98 -12.29
CA LEU A 438 -11.49 -1.81 -13.18
C LEU A 438 -10.86 -2.05 -14.57
N HIS A 439 -10.04 -3.09 -14.72
CA HIS A 439 -9.54 -3.58 -15.99
C HIS A 439 -10.40 -4.70 -16.60
N GLY A 440 -11.49 -5.10 -15.95
CA GLY A 440 -12.40 -6.17 -16.41
C GLY A 440 -12.00 -7.57 -15.92
N SER A 441 -11.21 -7.68 -14.85
CA SER A 441 -10.81 -8.95 -14.25
C SER A 441 -11.86 -9.49 -13.28
N LEU A 442 -11.91 -10.82 -13.11
CA LEU A 442 -12.46 -11.49 -11.93
C LEU A 442 -11.47 -11.33 -10.79
N GLY A 443 -11.69 -10.34 -9.91
CA GLY A 443 -10.78 -10.00 -8.82
C GLY A 443 -11.14 -10.73 -7.54
N HIS A 444 -10.16 -11.42 -6.94
CA HIS A 444 -10.36 -12.12 -5.67
C HIS A 444 -9.25 -11.77 -4.68
N THR A 445 -9.63 -11.20 -3.53
CA THR A 445 -8.86 -11.33 -2.30
C THR A 445 -9.18 -12.67 -1.67
N ILE A 446 -8.14 -13.45 -1.36
CA ILE A 446 -8.24 -14.73 -0.67
C ILE A 446 -7.50 -14.61 0.66
N GLU A 447 -8.13 -14.95 1.77
CA GLU A 447 -7.55 -14.86 3.11
C GLU A 447 -7.56 -16.23 3.79
N THR A 448 -6.41 -16.75 4.21
CA THR A 448 -6.36 -17.92 5.09
C THR A 448 -6.42 -17.54 6.57
N PRO A 449 -6.88 -18.42 7.47
CA PRO A 449 -6.96 -18.11 8.88
C PRO A 449 -5.66 -18.33 9.68
N ALA A 450 -4.63 -18.96 9.08
CA ALA A 450 -3.47 -19.37 9.85
C ALA A 450 -2.16 -19.46 9.08
N LEU A 451 -1.13 -18.77 9.61
CA LEU A 451 0.29 -18.94 9.25
C LEU A 451 0.75 -20.35 9.62
N SER A 452 0.61 -21.29 8.69
CA SER A 452 0.77 -22.73 8.90
C SER A 452 0.96 -23.51 7.60
N GLN A 453 1.45 -24.76 7.69
CA GLN A 453 1.44 -25.71 6.55
C GLN A 453 0.02 -25.83 5.98
N ASN A 454 -1.00 -25.85 6.84
CA ASN A 454 -2.39 -25.98 6.43
C ASN A 454 -2.91 -24.77 5.63
N GLY A 455 -2.51 -23.55 6.03
CA GLY A 455 -2.80 -22.33 5.28
C GLY A 455 -2.15 -22.34 3.90
N PHE A 456 -0.91 -22.85 3.81
CA PHE A 456 -0.23 -23.05 2.53
C PHE A 456 -0.97 -24.06 1.63
N ASP A 457 -1.37 -25.20 2.18
CA ASP A 457 -2.06 -26.24 1.41
C ASP A 457 -3.41 -25.74 0.84
N ALA A 458 -4.14 -24.93 1.63
CA ALA A 458 -5.39 -24.29 1.19
C ALA A 458 -5.16 -23.25 0.07
N MET A 459 -4.12 -22.42 0.17
CA MET A 459 -3.75 -21.45 -0.88
C MET A 459 -3.30 -22.14 -2.16
N TYR A 460 -2.55 -23.25 -2.04
CA TYR A 460 -2.16 -24.05 -3.19
C TYR A 460 -3.38 -24.67 -3.88
N GLY A 461 -4.30 -25.28 -3.11
CA GLY A 461 -5.57 -25.80 -3.60
C GLY A 461 -6.42 -24.72 -4.30
N THR A 462 -6.48 -23.52 -3.73
CA THR A 462 -7.15 -22.35 -4.31
C THR A 462 -6.65 -22.04 -5.71
N GLY A 463 -5.33 -21.97 -5.92
CA GLY A 463 -4.77 -21.68 -7.24
C GLY A 463 -5.09 -22.76 -8.28
N LEU A 464 -5.17 -24.03 -7.87
CA LEU A 464 -5.58 -25.13 -8.74
C LEU A 464 -7.08 -25.07 -9.08
N GLY A 465 -7.94 -24.79 -8.10
CA GLY A 465 -9.38 -24.61 -8.30
C GLY A 465 -9.71 -23.44 -9.23
N ALA A 466 -9.03 -22.30 -9.05
CA ALA A 466 -9.13 -21.16 -9.95
C ALA A 466 -8.70 -21.51 -11.38
N THR A 467 -7.58 -22.24 -11.52
CA THR A 467 -7.06 -22.68 -12.83
C THR A 467 -8.07 -23.57 -13.54
N LEU A 468 -8.60 -24.60 -12.84
CA LEU A 468 -9.61 -25.50 -13.38
C LEU A 468 -10.82 -24.71 -13.89
N TYR A 469 -11.39 -23.83 -13.05
CA TYR A 469 -12.56 -23.05 -13.40
C TYR A 469 -12.34 -22.17 -14.65
N VAL A 470 -11.21 -21.46 -14.72
CA VAL A 470 -10.89 -20.59 -15.86
C VAL A 470 -10.75 -21.42 -17.14
N THR A 471 -10.07 -22.56 -17.10
CA THR A 471 -9.88 -23.42 -18.29
C THR A 471 -11.20 -24.00 -18.80
N GLU A 472 -12.06 -24.50 -17.90
CA GLU A 472 -13.36 -25.08 -18.28
C GLU A 472 -14.35 -24.04 -18.82
N ASN A 473 -14.20 -22.77 -18.42
CA ASN A 473 -15.16 -21.71 -18.73
C ASN A 473 -14.59 -20.59 -19.63
N LYS A 474 -13.38 -20.76 -20.19
CA LYS A 474 -12.62 -19.71 -20.90
C LYS A 474 -13.47 -18.83 -21.83
N ASP A 475 -14.22 -19.45 -22.74
CA ASP A 475 -15.02 -18.73 -23.74
C ASP A 475 -16.16 -17.91 -23.11
N LYS A 476 -16.79 -18.41 -22.03
CA LYS A 476 -17.84 -17.68 -21.29
C LYS A 476 -17.24 -16.45 -20.62
N LEU A 477 -16.16 -16.66 -19.87
CA LEU A 477 -15.51 -15.61 -19.08
C LEU A 477 -14.94 -14.51 -19.97
N TYR A 478 -14.24 -14.89 -21.06
CA TYR A 478 -13.65 -13.92 -21.97
C TYR A 478 -14.71 -13.12 -22.76
N LYS A 479 -15.86 -13.72 -23.11
CA LYS A 479 -16.98 -12.97 -23.68
C LYS A 479 -17.50 -11.89 -22.73
N ASN A 480 -17.65 -12.19 -21.45
CA ASN A 480 -18.08 -11.19 -20.47
C ASN A 480 -17.08 -10.03 -20.35
N GLN A 481 -15.78 -10.34 -20.31
CA GLN A 481 -14.73 -9.29 -20.32
C GLN A 481 -14.77 -8.45 -21.61
N LEU A 482 -14.99 -9.06 -22.78
CA LEU A 482 -15.14 -8.34 -24.05
C LEU A 482 -16.40 -7.47 -24.07
N GLU A 483 -17.50 -7.91 -23.46
CA GLU A 483 -18.72 -7.11 -23.35
C GLU A 483 -18.52 -5.88 -22.46
N ILE A 484 -17.74 -5.98 -21.36
CA ILE A 484 -17.32 -4.82 -20.56
C ILE A 484 -16.61 -3.78 -21.44
N PHE A 485 -15.62 -4.21 -22.24
CA PHE A 485 -14.88 -3.31 -23.12
C PHE A 485 -15.76 -2.71 -24.23
N LYS A 486 -16.65 -3.52 -24.79
CA LYS A 486 -17.60 -3.11 -25.83
C LYS A 486 -18.55 -2.05 -25.31
N ARG A 487 -19.15 -2.26 -24.13
CA ARG A 487 -19.97 -1.23 -23.47
C ARG A 487 -19.16 0.05 -23.37
N GLY A 488 -17.92 -0.04 -22.87
CA GLY A 488 -16.90 1.00 -22.82
C GLY A 488 -16.80 1.86 -24.08
N ILE A 489 -16.43 1.22 -25.18
CA ILE A 489 -16.21 1.84 -26.49
C ILE A 489 -17.49 2.44 -27.07
N ASN A 490 -18.64 1.80 -26.82
CA ASN A 490 -19.93 2.26 -27.30
C ASN A 490 -20.53 3.40 -26.46
N GLY A 491 -19.91 3.79 -25.35
CA GLY A 491 -20.46 4.77 -24.43
C GLY A 491 -21.71 4.28 -23.68
N GLU A 492 -21.91 2.96 -23.64
CA GLU A 492 -23.12 2.34 -23.11
C GLU A 492 -23.10 2.28 -21.58
N ASP A 493 -24.02 2.97 -20.92
CA ASP A 493 -24.32 2.83 -19.50
C ASP A 493 -25.53 1.90 -19.33
N ASP A 494 -25.28 0.58 -19.42
CA ASP A 494 -26.32 -0.45 -19.30
C ASP A 494 -27.03 -0.35 -17.94
N ARG A 495 -28.32 -0.67 -17.91
CA ARG A 495 -29.15 -0.67 -16.71
C ARG A 495 -29.15 -2.00 -15.97
N ALA A 496 -28.68 -3.08 -16.60
CA ALA A 496 -28.56 -4.39 -15.96
C ALA A 496 -27.68 -4.35 -14.69
N VAL A 497 -26.65 -3.50 -14.67
CA VAL A 497 -25.80 -3.30 -13.48
C VAL A 497 -26.53 -2.73 -12.26
N ASP A 498 -27.66 -2.03 -12.46
CA ASP A 498 -28.27 -1.23 -11.39
C ASP A 498 -28.80 -2.10 -10.25
N GLU A 499 -29.14 -3.38 -10.50
CA GLU A 499 -29.63 -4.29 -9.45
C GLU A 499 -28.59 -4.63 -8.38
N TYR A 500 -27.30 -4.52 -8.72
CA TYR A 500 -26.19 -4.77 -7.82
C TYR A 500 -25.81 -3.54 -6.99
N PHE A 501 -26.17 -2.34 -7.44
CA PHE A 501 -25.91 -1.11 -6.69
C PHE A 501 -27.08 -0.81 -5.76
N VAL A 502 -26.97 -1.30 -4.53
CA VAL A 502 -28.00 -1.21 -3.49
C VAL A 502 -27.61 -0.24 -2.37
N ASN A 503 -28.60 0.32 -1.71
CA ASN A 503 -28.43 1.04 -0.45
C ASN A 503 -28.38 0.07 0.75
N ALA A 504 -28.14 0.58 1.97
CA ALA A 504 -28.09 -0.23 3.18
C ALA A 504 -29.41 -0.93 3.55
N ALA A 505 -30.54 -0.53 2.95
CA ALA A 505 -31.83 -1.19 3.09
C ALA A 505 -32.03 -2.36 2.08
N GLY A 506 -31.08 -2.55 1.16
CA GLY A 506 -31.15 -3.54 0.08
C GLY A 506 -31.97 -3.10 -1.13
N ASP A 507 -32.39 -1.84 -1.20
CA ASP A 507 -33.07 -1.32 -2.38
C ASP A 507 -32.05 -0.98 -3.46
N SER A 508 -32.30 -1.44 -4.70
CA SER A 508 -31.51 -1.01 -5.87
C SER A 508 -31.67 0.50 -6.08
N ILE A 509 -30.54 1.20 -5.98
CA ILE A 509 -30.41 2.64 -6.23
C ILE A 509 -29.73 2.92 -7.58
N GLY A 510 -29.06 1.91 -8.15
CA GLY A 510 -28.36 2.02 -9.42
C GLY A 510 -27.20 3.02 -9.39
N ARG A 511 -26.61 3.29 -10.56
CA ARG A 511 -25.59 4.34 -10.70
C ARG A 511 -26.20 5.73 -10.50
N SER A 512 -25.44 6.62 -9.87
CA SER A 512 -25.84 8.02 -9.62
C SER A 512 -25.80 8.89 -10.88
N ARG A 513 -26.89 8.91 -11.65
CA ARG A 513 -26.98 9.63 -12.94
C ARG A 513 -27.43 11.10 -12.82
N GLY A 514 -28.00 11.47 -11.68
CA GLY A 514 -28.57 12.80 -11.48
C GLY A 514 -29.65 13.12 -12.52
N GLU A 515 -29.52 14.27 -13.20
CA GLU A 515 -30.41 14.68 -14.30
C GLU A 515 -29.97 14.16 -15.68
N ASN A 516 -28.87 13.42 -15.76
CA ASN A 516 -28.31 12.93 -17.02
C ASN A 516 -28.87 11.56 -17.40
N GLU A 517 -28.83 11.23 -18.70
CA GLU A 517 -29.19 9.89 -19.18
C GLU A 517 -28.11 8.84 -18.89
N SER A 518 -26.84 9.24 -18.76
CA SER A 518 -25.72 8.33 -18.53
C SER A 518 -24.93 8.73 -17.28
N PHE A 519 -24.43 7.73 -16.54
CA PHE A 519 -23.48 7.94 -15.46
C PHE A 519 -22.15 8.53 -16.00
N PHE A 520 -21.65 7.96 -17.10
CA PHE A 520 -20.40 8.37 -17.72
C PHE A 520 -20.57 9.61 -18.60
N PRO A 521 -19.71 10.64 -18.48
CA PRO A 521 -19.71 11.77 -19.40
C PRO A 521 -19.17 11.37 -20.76
N GLU A 522 -19.27 12.25 -21.76
CA GLU A 522 -18.62 12.02 -23.07
C GLU A 522 -17.11 12.23 -22.98
N TYR A 523 -16.69 13.24 -22.21
CA TYR A 523 -15.29 13.56 -21.98
C TYR A 523 -15.05 14.11 -20.58
N TYR A 524 -13.90 13.78 -20.00
CA TYR A 524 -13.25 14.65 -19.03
C TYR A 524 -12.21 15.53 -19.73
N VAL A 525 -12.25 16.83 -19.48
CA VAL A 525 -11.35 17.82 -20.09
C VAL A 525 -10.44 18.38 -19.03
N ILE A 526 -9.12 18.26 -19.20
CA ILE A 526 -8.10 18.79 -18.29
C ILE A 526 -7.48 20.04 -18.94
N PRO A 527 -7.86 21.26 -18.52
CA PRO A 527 -7.35 22.50 -19.09
C PRO A 527 -5.86 22.68 -18.81
N VAL A 528 -5.18 23.45 -19.66
CA VAL A 528 -3.74 23.73 -19.56
C VAL A 528 -3.40 25.21 -19.42
N ASP A 529 -4.36 26.11 -19.61
CA ASP A 529 -4.15 27.55 -19.40
C ASP A 529 -4.36 27.95 -17.94
N ASP A 530 -3.56 28.93 -17.52
CA ASP A 530 -3.51 29.49 -16.17
C ASP A 530 -4.82 30.09 -15.68
N LYS A 531 -5.78 30.39 -16.57
CA LYS A 531 -7.11 30.90 -16.18
C LYS A 531 -8.08 29.81 -15.80
N GLN A 532 -7.92 28.61 -16.34
CA GLN A 532 -8.84 27.49 -16.16
C GLN A 532 -8.22 26.35 -15.35
N GLN A 533 -6.90 26.33 -15.17
CA GLN A 533 -6.20 25.28 -14.46
C GLN A 533 -5.56 25.82 -13.18
N LYS A 534 -6.04 25.32 -12.02
CA LYS A 534 -5.52 25.67 -10.70
C LYS A 534 -4.13 25.09 -10.42
N ASN A 535 -3.81 23.91 -10.96
CA ASN A 535 -2.56 23.21 -10.67
C ASN A 535 -2.07 22.42 -11.90
N ALA A 536 -1.25 23.05 -12.73
CA ALA A 536 -0.73 22.44 -13.95
C ALA A 536 0.17 21.21 -13.72
N VAL A 537 0.84 21.14 -12.56
CA VAL A 537 1.71 20.01 -12.21
C VAL A 537 0.87 18.76 -11.94
N GLU A 538 -0.11 18.86 -11.04
CA GLU A 538 -0.96 17.72 -10.70
C GLU A 538 -1.87 17.33 -11.86
N ALA A 539 -2.34 18.29 -12.67
CA ALA A 539 -3.03 18.01 -13.93
C ALA A 539 -2.17 17.16 -14.89
N THR A 540 -0.89 17.48 -15.02
CA THR A 540 0.03 16.72 -15.89
C THR A 540 0.37 15.35 -15.31
N LYS A 541 0.55 15.24 -13.99
CA LYS A 541 0.72 13.95 -13.30
C LYS A 541 -0.51 13.07 -13.44
N MET A 542 -1.72 13.64 -13.44
CA MET A 542 -2.94 12.88 -13.71
C MET A 542 -2.93 12.30 -15.12
N VAL A 543 -2.50 13.06 -16.14
CA VAL A 543 -2.36 12.52 -17.50
C VAL A 543 -1.33 11.39 -17.55
N GLN A 544 -0.20 11.53 -16.86
CA GLN A 544 0.79 10.43 -16.75
C GLN A 544 0.22 9.19 -16.05
N TYR A 545 -0.56 9.39 -14.98
CA TYR A 545 -1.26 8.33 -14.28
C TYR A 545 -2.24 7.60 -15.21
N LEU A 546 -3.09 8.33 -15.94
CA LEU A 546 -4.07 7.74 -16.85
C LEU A 546 -3.38 6.89 -17.92
N LEU A 547 -2.34 7.45 -18.55
CA LEU A 547 -1.57 6.75 -19.58
C LEU A 547 -0.87 5.50 -19.05
N ARG A 548 -0.28 5.56 -17.84
CA ARG A 548 0.36 4.40 -17.19
C ARG A 548 -0.63 3.25 -16.98
N ASN A 549 -1.90 3.58 -16.71
CA ASN A 549 -2.95 2.60 -16.45
C ASN A 549 -3.77 2.25 -17.71
N GLY A 550 -3.26 2.55 -18.90
CA GLY A 550 -3.87 2.15 -20.17
C GLY A 550 -5.11 2.95 -20.56
N VAL A 551 -5.39 4.08 -19.91
CA VAL A 551 -6.45 5.01 -20.33
C VAL A 551 -5.96 5.87 -21.49
N GLU A 552 -6.76 5.92 -22.54
CA GLU A 552 -6.51 6.78 -23.69
C GLU A 552 -6.72 8.25 -23.32
N VAL A 553 -5.74 9.07 -23.69
CA VAL A 553 -5.79 10.52 -23.55
C VAL A 553 -5.43 11.17 -24.87
N GLU A 554 -6.19 12.17 -25.27
CA GLU A 554 -5.91 12.99 -26.44
C GLU A 554 -5.49 14.41 -26.03
N GLN A 555 -4.95 15.17 -26.97
CA GLN A 555 -4.59 16.57 -26.80
C GLN A 555 -5.09 17.40 -27.97
N THR A 556 -5.73 18.54 -27.67
CA THR A 556 -6.24 19.46 -28.69
C THR A 556 -5.09 20.03 -29.55
N THR A 557 -5.25 19.97 -30.87
CA THR A 557 -4.28 20.46 -31.85
C THR A 557 -4.49 21.93 -32.22
N LYS A 558 -5.67 22.46 -31.91
CA LYS A 558 -6.13 23.85 -32.06
C LYS A 558 -7.15 24.16 -30.96
N ALA A 559 -7.50 25.44 -30.80
CA ALA A 559 -8.55 25.81 -29.85
C ALA A 559 -9.91 25.18 -30.23
N ALA A 560 -10.65 24.73 -29.23
CA ALA A 560 -11.99 24.16 -29.35
C ALA A 560 -12.96 24.98 -28.50
N LYS A 561 -14.19 25.17 -28.98
CA LYS A 561 -15.26 25.83 -28.22
C LYS A 561 -16.40 24.85 -28.03
N VAL A 562 -16.67 24.48 -26.78
CA VAL A 562 -17.65 23.47 -26.38
C VAL A 562 -18.43 24.05 -25.20
N ASP A 563 -19.75 24.02 -25.25
CA ASP A 563 -20.65 24.56 -24.21
C ASP A 563 -20.32 25.97 -23.72
N GLY A 564 -19.90 26.83 -24.65
CA GLY A 564 -19.54 28.21 -24.33
C GLY A 564 -18.13 28.38 -23.76
N THR A 565 -17.49 27.31 -23.29
CA THR A 565 -16.11 27.27 -22.81
C THR A 565 -15.14 27.17 -23.98
N THR A 566 -14.03 27.91 -23.92
CA THR A 566 -12.96 27.85 -24.93
C THR A 566 -11.76 27.13 -24.36
N TYR A 567 -11.44 25.97 -24.92
CA TYR A 567 -10.26 25.19 -24.60
C TYR A 567 -9.15 25.53 -25.58
N PRO A 568 -7.98 26.02 -25.12
CA PRO A 568 -6.88 26.34 -26.01
C PRO A 568 -6.26 25.07 -26.63
N LYS A 569 -5.34 25.28 -27.58
CA LYS A 569 -4.47 24.20 -28.07
C LYS A 569 -3.64 23.65 -26.90
N GLY A 570 -3.52 22.34 -26.81
CA GLY A 570 -2.73 21.67 -25.78
C GLY A 570 -3.56 21.14 -24.60
N THR A 571 -4.86 21.47 -24.53
CA THR A 571 -5.79 20.89 -23.55
C THR A 571 -5.85 19.38 -23.70
N TYR A 572 -5.78 18.65 -22.59
CA TYR A 572 -5.92 17.20 -22.59
C TYR A 572 -7.40 16.81 -22.50
N ILE A 573 -7.76 15.78 -23.25
CA ILE A 573 -9.11 15.25 -23.39
C ILE A 573 -9.04 13.76 -23.03
N VAL A 574 -9.84 13.32 -22.07
CA VAL A 574 -10.04 11.91 -21.75
C VAL A 574 -11.39 11.51 -22.37
N PRO A 575 -11.40 10.91 -23.57
CA PRO A 575 -12.64 10.40 -24.16
C PRO A 575 -13.18 9.26 -23.30
N MET A 576 -14.47 9.23 -23.01
CA MET A 576 -15.04 8.15 -22.18
C MET A 576 -15.56 6.96 -23.01
N ASN A 577 -15.63 7.10 -24.33
CA ASN A 577 -15.92 6.01 -25.26
C ASN A 577 -14.65 5.20 -25.52
N GLN A 578 -14.18 4.48 -24.50
CA GLN A 578 -13.00 3.63 -24.52
C GLN A 578 -13.16 2.43 -23.57
N ALA A 579 -12.42 1.35 -23.82
CA ALA A 579 -12.52 0.12 -23.01
C ALA A 579 -12.18 0.33 -21.52
N LYS A 580 -11.29 1.28 -21.19
CA LYS A 580 -10.84 1.56 -19.82
C LYS A 580 -11.61 2.70 -19.12
N ARG A 581 -12.82 3.02 -19.59
CA ARG A 581 -13.62 4.13 -19.04
C ARG A 581 -13.96 3.98 -17.55
N GLY A 582 -14.14 2.75 -17.05
CA GLY A 582 -14.49 2.49 -15.65
C GLY A 582 -13.37 2.95 -14.73
N LEU A 583 -12.12 2.59 -15.07
CA LEU A 583 -10.93 3.09 -14.39
C LEU A 583 -10.82 4.63 -14.45
N ALA A 584 -10.97 5.21 -15.64
CA ALA A 584 -10.87 6.66 -15.81
C ALA A 584 -11.91 7.41 -14.94
N ASN A 585 -13.16 6.93 -14.93
CA ASN A 585 -14.24 7.56 -14.17
C ASN A 585 -14.07 7.37 -12.66
N ALA A 586 -13.68 6.18 -12.20
CA ALA A 586 -13.42 5.90 -10.79
C ALA A 586 -12.39 6.86 -10.16
N MET A 587 -11.44 7.36 -10.95
CA MET A 587 -10.42 8.31 -10.47
C MET A 587 -10.86 9.77 -10.53
N LEU A 588 -11.73 10.13 -11.48
CA LEU A 588 -12.03 11.52 -11.85
C LEU A 588 -13.41 12.01 -11.40
N TYR A 589 -14.38 11.12 -11.20
CA TYR A 589 -15.72 11.51 -10.75
C TYR A 589 -15.71 12.03 -9.31
N LYS A 590 -16.82 12.63 -8.90
CA LYS A 590 -16.94 13.32 -7.61
C LYS A 590 -16.90 12.40 -6.40
N GLY A 591 -17.22 11.11 -6.57
CA GLY A 591 -17.50 10.18 -5.47
C GLY A 591 -18.99 10.13 -5.10
N ASP A 592 -19.35 9.15 -4.29
CA ASP A 592 -20.70 8.96 -3.76
C ASP A 592 -20.73 9.16 -2.24
N ASP A 593 -21.92 9.44 -1.71
CA ASP A 593 -22.23 9.41 -0.29
C ASP A 593 -22.84 8.05 0.05
N VAL A 594 -22.12 7.24 0.81
CA VAL A 594 -22.56 5.90 1.27
C VAL A 594 -22.79 5.88 2.79
N SER A 595 -23.08 7.04 3.39
CA SER A 595 -23.20 7.21 4.84
C SER A 595 -24.43 6.54 5.47
N ASP A 596 -25.30 5.90 4.68
CA ASP A 596 -26.40 5.09 5.16
C ASP A 596 -25.96 3.71 5.67
N TRP A 597 -24.80 3.21 5.20
CA TRP A 597 -24.18 1.97 5.66
C TRP A 597 -23.58 2.11 7.06
N SER A 598 -23.73 1.10 7.92
CA SER A 598 -23.20 1.13 9.29
C SER A 598 -21.72 0.76 9.39
N ALA A 599 -21.19 0.06 8.39
CA ALA A 599 -19.79 -0.36 8.34
C ALA A 599 -19.24 -0.29 6.91
N MET A 600 -17.99 0.15 6.80
CA MET A 600 -17.18 0.11 5.58
C MET A 600 -15.80 -0.42 5.94
N TYR A 601 -15.16 -1.13 5.00
CA TYR A 601 -13.86 -1.73 5.22
C TYR A 601 -12.72 -0.71 5.18
N ASP A 602 -12.82 0.32 4.33
CA ASP A 602 -11.81 1.38 4.18
C ASP A 602 -12.39 2.67 3.57
N PRO A 603 -11.70 3.83 3.69
CA PRO A 603 -12.09 5.06 2.98
C PRO A 603 -12.22 4.89 1.46
N ILE A 604 -13.23 5.55 0.88
CA ILE A 604 -13.70 5.36 -0.50
C ILE A 604 -13.47 6.58 -1.41
N VAL A 605 -13.17 7.76 -0.88
CA VAL A 605 -13.06 8.97 -1.71
C VAL A 605 -11.76 8.97 -2.50
N VAL A 606 -11.90 8.83 -3.82
CA VAL A 606 -10.78 8.88 -4.76
C VAL A 606 -10.56 10.27 -5.32
N ASN A 607 -11.59 10.88 -5.94
CA ASN A 607 -11.66 12.24 -6.50
C ASN A 607 -10.31 12.96 -6.62
N PHE A 608 -9.49 12.54 -7.58
CA PHE A 608 -8.16 13.11 -7.82
C PHE A 608 -8.18 14.63 -8.07
N PRO A 609 -9.11 15.18 -8.88
CA PRO A 609 -9.16 16.62 -9.16
C PRO A 609 -9.16 17.46 -7.89
N ASP A 610 -10.04 17.15 -6.95
CA ASP A 610 -10.18 17.95 -5.74
C ASP A 610 -9.09 17.63 -4.70
N LEU A 611 -8.75 16.34 -4.52
CA LEU A 611 -7.74 15.92 -3.54
C LEU A 611 -6.29 16.27 -3.93
N ARG A 612 -6.03 16.50 -5.23
CA ARG A 612 -4.75 16.99 -5.76
C ARG A 612 -4.80 18.44 -6.26
N GLY A 613 -5.99 19.06 -6.26
CA GLY A 613 -6.20 20.48 -6.47
C GLY A 613 -6.04 20.94 -7.93
N PHE A 614 -6.36 20.09 -8.90
CA PHE A 614 -6.36 20.45 -10.32
C PHE A 614 -7.78 20.49 -10.89
N THR A 615 -7.96 21.29 -11.93
CA THR A 615 -9.27 21.49 -12.55
C THR A 615 -9.50 20.47 -13.65
N ILE A 616 -10.69 19.89 -13.65
CA ILE A 616 -11.28 19.16 -14.78
C ILE A 616 -12.64 19.77 -15.13
N ASN A 617 -13.09 19.57 -16.37
CA ASN A 617 -14.47 19.83 -16.76
C ASN A 617 -15.08 18.55 -17.31
N GLU A 618 -16.28 18.25 -16.86
CA GLU A 618 -17.13 17.22 -17.43
C GLU A 618 -17.84 17.79 -18.68
N VAL A 619 -17.75 17.10 -19.81
CA VAL A 619 -18.42 17.49 -21.05
C VAL A 619 -19.38 16.36 -21.47
N ARG A 620 -20.63 16.72 -21.72
CA ARG A 620 -21.73 15.81 -22.11
C ARG A 620 -22.16 15.97 -23.57
N VAL A 621 -21.34 16.64 -24.38
CA VAL A 621 -21.62 16.86 -25.81
C VAL A 621 -20.89 15.82 -26.63
N GLU A 622 -21.66 14.94 -27.28
CA GLU A 622 -21.12 13.95 -28.20
C GLU A 622 -20.24 14.59 -29.27
N ASN A 623 -19.15 13.90 -29.62
CA ASN A 623 -18.23 14.31 -30.69
C ASN A 623 -17.64 15.74 -30.53
N ALA A 624 -17.68 16.34 -29.34
CA ALA A 624 -17.25 17.73 -29.08
C ALA A 624 -15.80 18.02 -29.51
N PHE A 625 -14.92 17.02 -29.41
CA PHE A 625 -13.49 17.13 -29.75
C PHE A 625 -13.10 16.38 -31.03
N ALA A 626 -14.07 15.77 -31.73
CA ALA A 626 -13.80 14.97 -32.93
C ALA A 626 -12.99 15.77 -33.97
N LYS A 627 -11.84 15.22 -34.39
CA LYS A 627 -10.89 15.84 -35.35
C LYS A 627 -10.28 17.17 -34.87
N LEU A 628 -10.42 17.51 -33.59
CA LEU A 628 -9.78 18.69 -32.96
C LEU A 628 -8.59 18.28 -32.09
N SER A 629 -8.51 17.02 -31.69
CA SER A 629 -7.49 16.42 -30.85
C SER A 629 -6.74 15.28 -31.55
N LYS A 630 -5.67 14.81 -30.92
CA LYS A 630 -4.89 13.64 -31.33
C LYS A 630 -4.43 12.88 -30.08
N GLU A 631 -4.23 11.59 -30.20
CA GLU A 631 -3.72 10.75 -29.11
C GLU A 631 -2.38 11.25 -28.54
N VAL A 632 -2.21 11.06 -27.23
CA VAL A 632 -1.04 11.36 -26.42
C VAL A 632 -0.46 10.05 -25.90
N LYS A 633 0.86 9.84 -26.06
CA LYS A 633 1.56 8.67 -25.49
C LYS A 633 2.40 9.00 -24.25
N ASN A 634 2.65 10.29 -24.01
CA ASN A 634 3.32 10.78 -22.80
C ASN A 634 2.95 12.24 -22.56
N ALA A 635 3.02 12.67 -21.29
CA ALA A 635 2.89 14.06 -20.91
C ALA A 635 4.17 14.52 -20.19
N THR A 636 4.67 15.69 -20.55
CA THR A 636 5.88 16.27 -19.94
C THR A 636 5.48 17.26 -18.86
N LEU A 637 6.04 17.11 -17.66
CA LEU A 637 5.81 18.06 -16.57
C LEU A 637 6.18 19.48 -17.00
N PRO A 638 5.37 20.48 -16.65
CA PRO A 638 5.70 21.87 -16.95
C PRO A 638 6.93 22.32 -16.15
N THR A 639 7.70 23.27 -16.68
CA THR A 639 8.86 23.86 -15.99
C THR A 639 8.64 25.34 -15.72
N GLY A 640 9.09 25.84 -14.58
CA GLY A 640 8.99 27.26 -14.22
C GLY A 640 9.98 28.12 -15.03
N LYS A 641 9.58 29.36 -15.32
CA LYS A 641 10.44 30.36 -15.98
C LYS A 641 10.29 31.71 -15.32
N ALA A 642 11.42 32.36 -15.01
CA ALA A 642 11.42 33.73 -14.54
C ALA A 642 10.85 34.70 -15.59
N THR A 643 10.10 35.70 -15.13
CA THR A 643 9.43 36.68 -15.99
C THR A 643 10.21 37.99 -16.02
N GLY A 644 10.57 38.45 -17.23
CA GLY A 644 11.27 39.73 -17.43
C GLY A 644 12.71 39.77 -16.89
N LYS A 645 13.20 40.98 -16.58
CA LYS A 645 14.60 41.23 -16.13
C LYS A 645 14.71 41.90 -14.75
N ALA A 646 13.62 41.99 -14.00
CA ALA A 646 13.68 42.57 -12.66
C ALA A 646 14.63 41.74 -11.76
N PRO A 647 15.29 42.36 -10.77
CA PRO A 647 16.24 41.66 -9.91
C PRO A 647 15.57 40.63 -8.98
N LYS A 648 14.28 40.79 -8.68
CA LYS A 648 13.47 39.89 -7.87
C LYS A 648 12.26 39.35 -8.65
N GLN A 649 11.91 38.09 -8.41
CA GLN A 649 10.67 37.46 -8.84
C GLN A 649 9.76 37.25 -7.63
N ILE A 650 8.46 37.28 -7.87
CA ILE A 650 7.42 36.79 -6.96
C ILE A 650 7.05 35.40 -7.46
N LEU A 651 7.18 34.38 -6.62
CA LEU A 651 6.70 33.03 -6.87
C LEU A 651 5.37 32.83 -6.16
N SER A 652 4.35 32.44 -6.91
CA SER A 652 3.02 32.22 -6.37
C SER A 652 2.96 30.90 -5.58
N ASN A 653 2.30 30.94 -4.42
CA ASN A 653 2.11 29.78 -3.56
C ASN A 653 0.94 28.89 -4.05
N THR A 654 1.02 28.38 -5.28
CA THR A 654 -0.10 27.69 -5.94
C THR A 654 0.06 26.17 -6.04
N ASN A 655 1.29 25.64 -5.89
CA ASN A 655 1.58 24.22 -6.08
C ASN A 655 2.74 23.74 -5.18
N ASN A 656 2.82 22.42 -5.00
CA ASN A 656 3.81 21.79 -4.12
C ASN A 656 5.25 21.91 -4.65
N ASP A 657 5.43 22.03 -5.97
CA ASP A 657 6.75 22.18 -6.60
C ASP A 657 7.40 23.53 -6.26
N THR A 658 6.60 24.60 -6.16
CA THR A 658 7.06 25.90 -5.62
C THR A 658 7.55 25.75 -4.16
N VAL A 659 6.85 24.96 -3.33
CA VAL A 659 7.28 24.70 -1.93
C VAL A 659 8.61 23.95 -1.89
N LYS A 660 8.76 22.89 -2.71
CA LYS A 660 10.02 22.14 -2.83
C LYS A 660 11.16 23.07 -3.27
N LEU A 661 10.92 23.95 -4.24
CA LEU A 661 11.89 24.96 -4.70
C LEU A 661 12.28 25.94 -3.59
N VAL A 662 11.33 26.42 -2.79
CA VAL A 662 11.62 27.31 -1.66
C VAL A 662 12.53 26.62 -0.64
N ASN A 663 12.26 25.36 -0.32
CA ASN A 663 13.13 24.57 0.56
C ASN A 663 14.54 24.42 -0.03
N GLU A 664 14.67 24.12 -1.33
CA GLU A 664 15.96 24.00 -2.01
C GLU A 664 16.76 25.32 -1.98
N LEU A 665 16.11 26.44 -2.28
CA LEU A 665 16.72 27.77 -2.21
C LEU A 665 17.23 28.09 -0.80
N LEU A 666 16.46 27.77 0.23
CA LEU A 666 16.85 27.99 1.62
C LEU A 666 18.04 27.09 2.01
N ARG A 667 18.06 25.83 1.56
CA ARG A 667 19.16 24.89 1.78
C ARG A 667 20.47 25.40 1.17
N ASP A 668 20.40 25.97 -0.03
CA ASP A 668 21.53 26.60 -0.73
C ASP A 668 21.92 27.98 -0.17
N GLY A 669 21.31 28.40 0.95
CA GLY A 669 21.60 29.67 1.61
C GLY A 669 21.14 30.89 0.82
N LYS A 670 20.23 30.72 -0.15
CA LYS A 670 19.66 31.83 -0.92
C LYS A 670 18.64 32.60 -0.08
N ALA A 671 18.46 33.87 -0.43
CA ALA A 671 17.49 34.72 0.25
C ALA A 671 16.08 34.44 -0.30
N VAL A 672 15.20 34.00 0.60
CA VAL A 672 13.75 33.91 0.34
C VAL A 672 13.03 34.80 1.34
N GLU A 673 12.19 35.68 0.80
CA GLU A 673 11.25 36.52 1.56
C GLU A 673 9.83 35.97 1.35
N LYS A 674 8.95 36.09 2.33
CA LYS A 674 7.52 35.75 2.23
C LYS A 674 6.70 37.02 2.41
N ALA A 675 5.74 37.27 1.54
CA ALA A 675 4.81 38.39 1.66
C ALA A 675 3.90 38.20 2.88
N VAL A 676 3.72 39.25 3.68
CA VAL A 676 2.82 39.22 4.85
C VAL A 676 1.54 40.05 4.64
N GLU A 677 1.37 40.64 3.46
CA GLU A 677 0.17 41.37 3.07
C GLU A 677 -0.10 41.18 1.58
N THR A 678 -1.38 41.20 1.20
CA THR A 678 -1.82 41.21 -0.20
C THR A 678 -1.76 42.64 -0.74
N LYS A 679 -0.99 42.87 -1.80
CA LYS A 679 -0.85 44.19 -2.44
C LYS A 679 -0.48 44.08 -3.92
N GLY A 680 -1.35 44.61 -4.78
CA GLY A 680 -1.13 44.61 -6.22
C GLY A 680 -1.20 43.20 -6.79
N LYS A 681 -0.08 42.70 -7.33
CA LYS A 681 0.03 41.34 -7.88
C LYS A 681 0.61 40.31 -6.90
N VAL A 682 0.88 40.74 -5.66
CA VAL A 682 1.43 39.89 -4.61
C VAL A 682 0.32 39.56 -3.63
N ASN A 683 0.14 38.28 -3.34
CA ASN A 683 -0.74 37.80 -2.31
C ASN A 683 0.03 37.53 -1.02
N ALA A 684 -0.62 37.66 0.13
CA ALA A 684 -0.04 37.20 1.38
C ALA A 684 0.35 35.71 1.28
N GLY A 685 1.57 35.38 1.70
CA GLY A 685 2.15 34.03 1.59
C GLY A 685 2.94 33.75 0.31
N ASP A 686 2.88 34.61 -0.72
CA ASP A 686 3.77 34.48 -1.90
C ASP A 686 5.25 34.63 -1.51
N TYR A 687 6.13 34.00 -2.27
CA TYR A 687 7.57 34.03 -2.03
C TYR A 687 8.27 35.04 -2.94
N ILE A 688 9.26 35.76 -2.43
CA ILE A 688 10.07 36.73 -3.17
C ILE A 688 11.52 36.27 -3.15
N VAL A 689 12.09 36.08 -4.34
CA VAL A 689 13.43 35.50 -4.54
C VAL A 689 14.23 36.32 -5.55
N ASN A 690 15.56 36.20 -5.55
CA ASN A 690 16.37 36.86 -6.58
C ASN A 690 16.26 36.11 -7.91
N THR A 691 16.02 36.84 -9.00
CA THR A 691 15.91 36.28 -10.36
C THR A 691 17.16 35.50 -10.77
N LYS A 692 18.35 35.93 -10.34
CA LYS A 692 19.62 35.25 -10.65
C LYS A 692 19.74 33.87 -10.00
N ASP A 693 19.12 33.68 -8.82
CA ASP A 693 19.23 32.44 -8.07
C ASP A 693 18.31 31.37 -8.68
N LEU A 694 17.22 31.76 -9.34
CA LEU A 694 16.29 30.84 -10.02
C LEU A 694 16.88 30.13 -11.25
N ALA A 695 17.91 30.68 -11.89
CA ALA A 695 18.42 30.19 -13.17
C ALA A 695 18.96 28.74 -13.12
N GLN A 696 19.31 28.25 -11.92
CA GLN A 696 19.84 26.90 -11.70
C GLN A 696 18.76 25.84 -11.40
N TYR A 697 17.51 26.25 -11.12
CA TYR A 697 16.42 25.35 -10.73
C TYR A 697 15.42 25.15 -11.86
N LYS A 698 15.90 24.54 -12.96
CA LYS A 698 15.10 24.36 -14.20
C LYS A 698 14.13 23.19 -14.13
N ASP A 699 14.37 22.27 -13.20
CA ASP A 699 13.59 21.04 -13.06
C ASP A 699 12.33 21.23 -12.19
N TYR A 700 12.17 22.40 -11.56
CA TYR A 700 10.99 22.76 -10.78
C TYR A 700 9.98 23.52 -11.61
N TYR A 701 8.70 23.23 -11.40
CA TYR A 701 7.63 24.12 -11.81
C TYR A 701 7.43 25.25 -10.80
N TYR A 702 7.21 26.46 -11.29
CA TYR A 702 6.80 27.59 -10.47
C TYR A 702 6.19 28.67 -11.36
N GLU A 703 5.22 29.39 -10.80
CA GLU A 703 4.60 30.55 -11.44
C GLU A 703 5.29 31.81 -10.92
N ALA A 704 6.00 32.50 -11.83
CA ALA A 704 6.76 33.69 -11.49
C ALA A 704 6.21 34.95 -12.14
N THR A 705 6.01 36.00 -11.34
CA THR A 705 5.79 37.36 -11.85
C THR A 705 6.93 38.29 -11.44
N SER A 706 7.15 39.33 -12.24
CA SER A 706 8.18 40.31 -11.94
C SER A 706 7.76 41.16 -10.75
N ALA A 707 8.62 41.24 -9.71
CA ALA A 707 8.39 42.16 -8.60
C ALA A 707 8.39 43.63 -9.04
N GLY A 708 9.04 43.96 -10.17
CA GLY A 708 9.15 45.35 -10.64
C GLY A 708 9.83 46.26 -9.60
N THR A 709 9.36 47.51 -9.49
CA THR A 709 9.72 48.45 -8.42
C THR A 709 8.67 48.47 -7.31
N THR A 710 8.19 47.30 -6.84
CA THR A 710 7.28 47.19 -5.66
C THR A 710 7.97 47.73 -4.40
N GLN A 711 8.10 49.05 -4.33
CA GLN A 711 8.54 49.76 -3.16
C GLN A 711 7.38 49.71 -2.17
N ASN A 712 7.60 49.03 -1.04
CA ASN A 712 6.71 48.92 0.11
C ASN A 712 5.67 47.78 0.04
N ILE A 713 6.11 46.53 -0.18
CA ILE A 713 5.39 45.34 0.31
C ILE A 713 6.03 44.91 1.62
N LYS A 714 5.22 44.63 2.64
CA LYS A 714 5.73 44.00 3.86
C LYS A 714 6.07 42.55 3.58
N THR A 715 7.29 42.17 3.92
CA THR A 715 7.79 40.81 3.79
C THR A 715 8.52 40.40 5.06
N GLU A 716 8.56 39.10 5.32
CA GLU A 716 9.46 38.50 6.31
C GLU A 716 10.50 37.62 5.62
N LYS A 717 11.73 37.60 6.13
CA LYS A 717 12.75 36.69 5.61
C LYS A 717 12.55 35.31 6.23
N LEU A 718 12.62 34.26 5.40
CA LEU A 718 12.56 32.87 5.84
C LEU A 718 13.97 32.32 6.11
N THR A 719 14.04 31.34 7.00
CA THR A 719 15.19 30.45 7.17
C THR A 719 14.75 29.01 6.98
N LEU A 720 15.67 28.10 6.65
CA LEU A 720 15.35 26.67 6.53
C LEU A 720 14.77 26.15 7.87
N PRO A 721 13.54 25.61 7.88
CA PRO A 721 12.92 25.14 9.11
C PRO A 721 13.45 23.78 9.53
N LYS A 722 13.60 23.58 10.84
CA LYS A 722 13.86 22.26 11.43
C LYS A 722 12.54 21.63 11.86
N VAL A 723 12.14 20.56 11.19
CA VAL A 723 10.83 19.92 11.41
C VAL A 723 11.00 18.63 12.19
N ALA A 724 10.30 18.49 13.31
CA ALA A 724 10.09 17.19 13.94
C ALA A 724 8.70 16.69 13.53
N VAL A 725 8.61 15.41 13.14
CA VAL A 725 7.33 14.74 12.88
C VAL A 725 7.11 13.68 13.95
N THR A 726 5.92 13.67 14.54
CA THR A 726 5.47 12.62 15.47
C THR A 726 4.18 12.01 14.96
N GLY A 727 4.05 10.69 15.01
CA GLY A 727 2.86 9.97 14.52
C GLY A 727 3.17 9.11 13.29
N SER A 728 2.37 9.18 12.24
CA SER A 728 2.36 8.21 11.15
C SER A 728 3.57 8.31 10.20
N ALA A 729 3.90 7.18 9.57
CA ALA A 729 4.90 7.13 8.50
C ALA A 729 4.45 7.93 7.26
N GLN A 730 3.14 8.02 7.00
CA GLN A 730 2.55 8.74 5.88
C GLN A 730 2.73 10.25 6.01
N LEU A 731 2.55 10.81 7.21
CA LEU A 731 2.86 12.21 7.50
C LEU A 731 4.36 12.47 7.33
N LYS A 732 5.20 11.58 7.87
CA LYS A 732 6.66 11.67 7.74
C LYS A 732 7.09 11.69 6.26
N PHE A 733 6.52 10.81 5.45
CA PHE A 733 6.76 10.73 4.00
C PHE A 733 6.31 12.02 3.30
N SER A 734 5.08 12.47 3.56
CA SER A 734 4.50 13.68 2.96
C SER A 734 5.33 14.96 3.23
N ILE A 735 5.86 15.11 4.45
CA ILE A 735 6.72 16.24 4.81
C ILE A 735 8.07 16.17 4.09
N LYS A 736 8.65 14.98 3.94
CA LYS A 736 9.87 14.80 3.15
C LYS A 736 9.63 15.09 1.67
N GLU A 737 8.49 14.67 1.13
CA GLU A 737 8.09 14.94 -0.25
C GLU A 737 8.00 16.44 -0.54
N LEU A 738 7.59 17.26 0.42
CA LEU A 738 7.61 18.72 0.34
C LEU A 738 9.02 19.35 0.39
N GLY A 739 10.06 18.54 0.54
CA GLY A 739 11.47 18.96 0.58
C GLY A 739 11.95 19.42 1.95
N PHE A 740 11.18 19.18 3.02
CA PHE A 740 11.61 19.50 4.38
C PHE A 740 12.54 18.42 4.94
N GLU A 741 13.58 18.87 5.67
CA GLU A 741 14.46 17.99 6.41
C GLU A 741 13.92 17.74 7.82
N LEU A 742 13.89 16.47 8.22
CA LEU A 742 13.42 16.06 9.53
C LEU A 742 14.58 16.02 10.53
N VAL A 743 14.34 16.50 11.75
CA VAL A 743 15.26 16.34 12.88
C VAL A 743 14.85 15.17 13.76
N ASP A 744 15.84 14.47 14.34
CA ASP A 744 15.61 13.25 15.14
C ASP A 744 14.95 13.49 16.50
N SER A 745 14.83 14.76 16.94
CA SER A 745 14.15 15.07 18.20
C SER A 745 13.47 16.43 18.19
N ALA A 746 12.33 16.48 18.88
CA ALA A 746 11.57 17.71 19.11
C ALA A 746 12.41 18.84 19.75
N ALA A 747 13.45 18.51 20.53
CA ALA A 747 14.31 19.49 21.17
C ALA A 747 15.08 20.38 20.17
N ASN A 748 15.40 19.83 18.99
CA ASN A 748 16.15 20.52 17.95
C ASN A 748 15.26 21.18 16.88
N ALA A 749 13.94 21.03 16.99
CA ALA A 749 12.98 21.52 16.02
C ALA A 749 12.59 22.98 16.24
N ASP A 750 12.20 23.65 15.15
CA ASP A 750 11.48 24.92 15.17
C ASP A 750 9.96 24.70 15.15
N VAL A 751 9.52 23.57 14.60
CA VAL A 751 8.13 23.13 14.55
C VAL A 751 8.00 21.62 14.75
N ILE A 752 6.97 21.22 15.49
CA ILE A 752 6.54 19.82 15.62
C ILE A 752 5.24 19.67 14.84
N VAL A 753 5.20 18.73 13.90
CA VAL A 753 4.01 18.38 13.12
C VAL A 753 3.56 16.98 13.55
N SER A 754 2.29 16.83 13.92
CA SER A 754 1.79 15.59 14.51
C SER A 754 0.39 15.23 14.07
N ASP A 755 0.21 13.98 13.67
CA ASP A 755 -1.08 13.27 13.59
C ASP A 755 -1.22 12.20 14.70
N GLY A 756 -0.25 12.13 15.62
CA GLY A 756 -0.23 11.19 16.73
C GLY A 756 -0.85 11.72 18.03
N GLY A 757 -1.13 10.80 18.97
CA GLY A 757 -1.76 11.08 20.26
C GLY A 757 -0.83 11.56 21.38
N SER A 758 0.45 11.81 21.07
CA SER A 758 1.45 12.24 22.04
C SER A 758 1.67 13.75 21.94
N PHE A 759 1.54 14.46 23.06
CA PHE A 759 1.77 15.91 23.13
C PHE A 759 2.37 16.31 24.48
N ASP A 760 3.48 17.04 24.46
CA ASP A 760 4.08 17.64 25.66
C ASP A 760 4.13 19.16 25.54
N ALA A 761 3.27 19.84 26.31
CA ALA A 761 3.21 21.30 26.34
C ALA A 761 4.54 21.95 26.76
N ASN A 762 5.38 21.26 27.56
CA ASN A 762 6.67 21.80 27.99
C ASN A 762 7.70 21.81 26.85
N SER A 763 7.52 20.94 25.84
CA SER A 763 8.38 20.88 24.68
C SER A 763 8.20 22.07 23.72
N LEU A 764 7.08 22.81 23.84
CA LEU A 764 6.70 23.90 22.93
C LEU A 764 7.45 25.22 23.14
N VAL A 765 8.23 25.35 24.20
CA VAL A 765 8.94 26.61 24.48
C VAL A 765 9.83 26.98 23.28
N GLY A 766 9.50 28.10 22.63
CA GLY A 766 10.18 28.62 21.44
C GLY A 766 9.95 27.82 20.15
N LYS A 767 8.88 27.01 20.07
CA LYS A 767 8.56 26.14 18.91
C LYS A 767 7.09 26.27 18.54
N SER A 768 6.78 26.00 17.27
CA SER A 768 5.39 25.87 16.81
C SER A 768 4.92 24.42 16.88
N TYR A 769 3.60 24.20 16.98
CA TYR A 769 2.98 22.89 16.89
C TYR A 769 1.87 22.88 15.86
N VAL A 770 1.84 21.86 15.02
CA VAL A 770 0.79 21.60 14.04
C VAL A 770 0.17 20.24 14.37
N GLY A 771 -1.08 20.25 14.84
CA GLY A 771 -1.84 19.03 15.15
C GLY A 771 -2.87 18.72 14.07
N ILE A 772 -2.96 17.45 13.67
CA ILE A 772 -3.82 16.97 12.58
C ILE A 772 -4.65 15.79 13.11
N GLY A 773 -5.95 15.81 12.84
CA GLY A 773 -6.84 14.69 13.14
C GLY A 773 -7.09 14.45 14.63
N ILE A 774 -7.98 13.50 14.93
CA ILE A 774 -8.52 13.25 16.28
C ILE A 774 -7.44 13.05 17.35
N TYR A 775 -6.36 12.35 17.05
CA TYR A 775 -5.37 12.00 18.07
C TYR A 775 -4.61 13.24 18.56
N ALA A 776 -4.17 14.09 17.64
CA ALA A 776 -3.50 15.34 17.98
C ALA A 776 -4.46 16.34 18.64
N LEU A 777 -5.71 16.44 18.13
CA LEU A 777 -6.76 17.27 18.73
C LEU A 777 -7.02 16.87 20.19
N ASN A 778 -7.15 15.57 20.46
CA ASN A 778 -7.38 15.02 21.79
C ASN A 778 -6.18 15.24 22.71
N ALA A 779 -4.97 15.02 22.22
CA ALA A 779 -3.75 15.21 23.00
C ALA A 779 -3.59 16.67 23.49
N VAL A 780 -3.88 17.64 22.62
CA VAL A 780 -3.83 19.07 22.98
C VAL A 780 -4.97 19.45 23.93
N LYS A 781 -6.19 18.93 23.74
CA LYS A 781 -7.31 19.13 24.67
C LYS A 781 -6.96 18.63 26.07
N ASN A 782 -6.47 17.39 26.18
CA ASN A 782 -6.14 16.75 27.45
C ASN A 782 -4.97 17.41 28.19
N SER A 783 -4.10 18.13 27.46
CA SER A 783 -3.02 18.88 28.10
C SER A 783 -3.50 20.15 28.82
N GLY A 784 -4.70 20.66 28.50
CA GLY A 784 -5.25 21.89 29.05
C GLY A 784 -4.50 23.17 28.66
N VAL A 785 -3.64 23.13 27.63
CA VAL A 785 -2.78 24.28 27.24
C VAL A 785 -3.57 25.37 26.51
N LEU A 786 -4.73 25.03 25.95
CA LEU A 786 -5.65 25.94 25.25
C LEU A 786 -6.98 26.06 26.00
N PRO A 787 -7.13 27.01 26.94
CA PRO A 787 -8.40 27.22 27.62
C PRO A 787 -9.52 27.62 26.65
N GLY A 788 -10.68 26.96 26.75
CA GLY A 788 -11.84 27.23 25.89
C GLY A 788 -11.79 26.56 24.50
N TYR A 789 -10.78 25.73 24.24
CA TYR A 789 -10.77 24.84 23.07
C TYR A 789 -11.53 23.55 23.36
N GLU A 790 -12.50 23.22 22.52
CA GLU A 790 -13.20 21.94 22.52
C GLU A 790 -13.35 21.42 21.09
N PHE A 791 -13.34 20.10 20.96
CA PHE A 791 -13.60 19.40 19.71
C PHE A 791 -14.46 18.17 20.00
N ASP A 792 -15.13 17.68 18.97
CA ASP A 792 -15.98 16.50 18.99
C ASP A 792 -15.74 15.67 17.72
N TYR A 793 -16.17 14.41 17.74
CA TYR A 793 -16.04 13.50 16.61
C TYR A 793 -17.07 12.38 16.69
N THR A 794 -17.32 11.74 15.55
CA THR A 794 -18.19 10.55 15.48
C THR A 794 -17.36 9.28 15.66
N SER A 795 -16.54 8.92 14.67
CA SER A 795 -15.63 7.78 14.74
C SER A 795 -14.37 8.04 13.90
N PRO A 796 -13.18 7.56 14.35
CA PRO A 796 -12.06 7.34 13.45
C PRO A 796 -12.51 6.47 12.26
N GLY A 797 -12.10 6.81 11.04
CA GLY A 797 -12.50 6.12 9.81
C GLY A 797 -13.71 6.73 9.12
N HIS A 798 -14.51 7.56 9.79
CA HIS A 798 -15.56 8.33 9.12
C HIS A 798 -14.92 9.37 8.20
N GLU A 799 -15.23 9.25 6.92
CA GLU A 799 -14.60 9.96 5.82
C GLU A 799 -15.54 11.01 5.23
N GLY A 800 -15.01 12.13 4.77
CA GLY A 800 -15.78 13.07 3.97
C GLY A 800 -14.94 14.04 3.17
N LEU A 801 -15.37 14.26 1.92
CA LEU A 801 -15.03 15.45 1.15
C LEU A 801 -16.07 16.53 1.41
N LEU A 802 -15.65 17.65 1.99
CA LEU A 802 -16.54 18.67 2.54
C LEU A 802 -16.37 20.00 1.80
N LYS A 803 -17.48 20.67 1.48
CA LYS A 803 -17.46 22.09 1.11
C LYS A 803 -17.13 22.92 2.33
N THR A 804 -16.15 23.82 2.19
CA THR A 804 -15.66 24.64 3.31
C THR A 804 -15.49 26.10 2.91
N ASN A 805 -15.63 26.98 3.90
CA ASN A 805 -15.23 28.38 3.79
C ASN A 805 -13.85 28.54 4.43
N VAL A 806 -12.87 28.93 3.63
CA VAL A 806 -11.49 29.16 4.04
C VAL A 806 -11.27 30.66 4.23
N ASN A 807 -10.81 31.06 5.43
CA ASN A 807 -10.57 32.46 5.74
C ASN A 807 -9.22 32.91 5.17
N GLU A 808 -9.16 34.15 4.65
CA GLU A 808 -7.89 34.75 4.19
C GLU A 808 -6.90 34.84 5.36
N HIS A 809 -5.83 34.04 5.29
CA HIS A 809 -4.78 34.00 6.29
C HIS A 809 -3.48 33.52 5.66
N ILE A 810 -2.32 33.85 6.26
CA ILE A 810 -1.02 33.42 5.72
C ILE A 810 -0.85 31.88 5.72
N LEU A 811 -1.57 31.21 6.62
CA LEU A 811 -1.58 29.74 6.73
C LEU A 811 -2.44 29.06 5.65
N THR A 812 -3.44 29.78 5.14
CA THR A 812 -4.36 29.34 4.08
C THR A 812 -4.02 29.98 2.73
N SER A 813 -2.83 30.58 2.61
CA SER A 813 -2.35 31.12 1.33
C SER A 813 -2.28 30.04 0.27
N GLY A 814 -2.75 30.35 -0.94
CA GLY A 814 -2.81 29.40 -2.04
C GLY A 814 -4.10 28.57 -2.12
N TYR A 815 -5.11 28.94 -1.33
CA TYR A 815 -6.46 28.39 -1.36
C TYR A 815 -7.48 29.49 -1.66
N GLU A 816 -8.56 29.13 -2.33
CA GLU A 816 -9.72 30.00 -2.56
C GLU A 816 -10.59 30.10 -1.30
N ALA A 817 -11.55 31.02 -1.30
CA ALA A 817 -12.46 31.18 -0.17
C ALA A 817 -13.42 30.00 -0.02
N ASP A 818 -13.77 29.36 -1.14
CA ASP A 818 -14.60 28.16 -1.20
C ASP A 818 -13.72 27.00 -1.68
N GLU A 819 -13.49 26.01 -0.81
CA GLU A 819 -12.63 24.87 -1.11
C GLU A 819 -13.27 23.57 -0.63
N LEU A 820 -12.88 22.46 -1.28
CA LEU A 820 -13.17 21.13 -0.77
C LEU A 820 -12.02 20.67 0.13
N LEU A 821 -12.32 20.38 1.39
CA LEU A 821 -11.36 19.82 2.34
C LEU A 821 -11.78 18.42 2.77
N TYR A 822 -10.79 17.57 2.96
CA TYR A 822 -10.98 16.14 3.16
C TYR A 822 -10.61 15.68 4.56
N THR A 823 -11.34 14.68 5.07
CA THR A 823 -11.04 14.02 6.35
C THR A 823 -11.39 12.54 6.33
N THR A 824 -10.71 11.76 7.17
CA THR A 824 -10.96 10.34 7.53
C THR A 824 -11.12 10.14 9.05
N ASN A 825 -11.33 11.24 9.78
CA ASN A 825 -11.32 11.25 11.24
C ASN A 825 -12.69 11.53 11.87
N GLY A 826 -13.69 11.87 11.05
CA GLY A 826 -15.04 12.20 11.52
C GLY A 826 -15.11 13.31 12.57
N ALA A 827 -14.19 14.28 12.54
CA ALA A 827 -13.93 15.23 13.62
C ALA A 827 -14.18 16.70 13.25
N TRP A 828 -14.52 17.50 14.26
CA TRP A 828 -14.68 18.95 14.15
C TRP A 828 -14.40 19.68 15.46
N ILE A 829 -14.12 20.97 15.35
CA ILE A 829 -13.80 21.85 16.48
C ILE A 829 -15.08 22.62 16.85
N THR A 830 -15.59 22.37 18.05
CA THR A 830 -16.85 22.92 18.56
C THR A 830 -16.67 24.29 19.22
N SER A 831 -15.49 24.56 19.76
CA SER A 831 -15.13 25.88 20.25
C SER A 831 -13.63 26.13 20.18
N VAL A 832 -13.25 27.38 19.96
CA VAL A 832 -11.86 27.82 19.87
C VAL A 832 -11.53 28.76 21.04
N PRO A 833 -10.25 28.83 21.46
CA PRO A 833 -9.83 29.77 22.51
C PRO A 833 -10.15 31.24 22.17
N ASN A 834 -10.19 32.07 23.20
CA ASN A 834 -10.25 33.53 23.02
C ASN A 834 -9.01 34.00 22.24
N GLU A 835 -9.22 34.87 21.24
CA GLU A 835 -8.18 35.38 20.32
C GLU A 835 -7.67 34.38 19.28
N ALA A 836 -8.23 33.17 19.21
CA ALA A 836 -7.93 32.22 18.14
C ALA A 836 -8.37 32.77 16.77
N GLN A 837 -7.58 32.48 15.74
CA GLN A 837 -7.92 32.81 14.37
C GLN A 837 -8.43 31.55 13.69
N VAL A 838 -9.72 31.52 13.36
CA VAL A 838 -10.34 30.43 12.58
C VAL A 838 -9.80 30.48 11.16
N LEU A 839 -9.31 29.35 10.66
CA LEU A 839 -8.72 29.20 9.34
C LEU A 839 -9.72 28.62 8.33
N ALA A 840 -10.54 27.65 8.74
CA ALA A 840 -11.55 27.03 7.87
C ALA A 840 -12.77 26.55 8.67
N THR A 841 -13.94 26.61 8.04
CA THR A 841 -15.23 26.14 8.56
C THR A 841 -15.95 25.30 7.52
N VAL A 842 -16.71 24.29 7.93
CA VAL A 842 -17.60 23.56 7.02
C VAL A 842 -18.73 24.48 6.56
N SER A 843 -19.12 24.39 5.28
CA SER A 843 -20.23 25.14 4.73
C SER A 843 -21.54 24.85 5.47
N ASN A 844 -22.40 25.87 5.55
CA ASN A 844 -23.77 25.73 6.08
C ASN A 844 -24.79 25.33 5.00
N SER A 845 -24.34 25.05 3.77
CA SER A 845 -25.18 24.58 2.67
C SER A 845 -25.75 23.18 2.95
N ASP A 846 -26.87 22.84 2.32
CA ASP A 846 -27.47 21.50 2.46
C ASP A 846 -26.66 20.43 1.73
N ASP A 847 -25.92 20.82 0.70
CA ASP A 847 -25.03 19.95 -0.08
C ASP A 847 -23.56 20.10 0.32
N PHE A 848 -23.30 20.37 1.61
CA PHE A 848 -21.93 20.54 2.12
C PHE A 848 -21.09 19.25 2.07
N TYR A 849 -21.74 18.09 2.16
CA TYR A 849 -21.10 16.78 2.12
C TYR A 849 -21.13 16.29 0.67
N VAL A 850 -19.95 16.08 0.08
CA VAL A 850 -19.82 15.79 -1.37
C VAL A 850 -19.73 14.30 -1.63
N ALA A 851 -18.89 13.59 -0.86
CA ALA A 851 -18.65 12.15 -1.00
C ALA A 851 -17.98 11.60 0.26
N GLY A 852 -18.10 10.29 0.46
CA GLY A 852 -17.45 9.51 1.51
C GLY A 852 -18.42 8.62 2.29
N TRP A 853 -17.93 8.11 3.42
CA TRP A 853 -18.71 7.36 4.41
C TRP A 853 -18.61 8.01 5.79
N TRP A 854 -19.65 8.74 6.19
CA TRP A 854 -19.73 9.35 7.52
C TRP A 854 -21.16 9.35 8.06
N PRO A 855 -21.60 8.23 8.67
CA PRO A 855 -22.84 8.18 9.43
C PRO A 855 -22.91 9.30 10.48
N GLY A 856 -23.93 10.16 10.36
CA GLY A 856 -24.10 11.32 11.24
C GLY A 856 -23.28 12.57 10.86
N HIS A 857 -22.77 12.66 9.62
CA HIS A 857 -22.01 13.83 9.12
C HIS A 857 -22.72 15.17 9.33
N GLY A 858 -24.05 15.21 9.48
CA GLY A 858 -24.81 16.42 9.78
C GLY A 858 -24.32 17.21 11.01
N ALA A 859 -23.64 16.57 11.97
CA ALA A 859 -23.07 17.24 13.14
C ALA A 859 -21.92 18.22 12.82
N VAL A 860 -21.21 18.01 11.70
CA VAL A 860 -20.06 18.83 11.29
C VAL A 860 -20.46 20.13 10.57
N LYS A 861 -21.72 20.23 10.12
CA LYS A 861 -22.23 21.36 9.33
C LYS A 861 -22.03 22.68 10.09
N GLY A 862 -21.38 23.65 9.44
CA GLY A 862 -21.08 24.96 10.04
C GLY A 862 -19.98 24.97 11.11
N GLN A 863 -19.39 23.82 11.45
CA GLN A 863 -18.38 23.72 12.51
C GLN A 863 -17.01 24.19 12.02
N THR A 864 -16.11 24.46 12.97
CA THR A 864 -14.72 24.80 12.65
C THR A 864 -13.94 23.55 12.28
N LEU A 865 -13.14 23.61 11.21
CA LEU A 865 -12.20 22.55 10.85
C LEU A 865 -10.77 22.89 11.26
N ALA A 866 -10.39 24.16 11.20
CA ALA A 866 -9.02 24.55 11.51
C ALA A 866 -8.96 25.92 12.19
N PHE A 867 -8.04 26.06 13.14
CA PHE A 867 -7.70 27.34 13.75
C PHE A 867 -6.22 27.41 14.14
N THR A 868 -5.73 28.63 14.34
CA THR A 868 -4.41 28.88 14.92
C THR A 868 -4.51 29.77 16.15
N GLN A 869 -3.71 29.47 17.17
CA GLN A 869 -3.60 30.25 18.40
C GLN A 869 -2.14 30.63 18.62
N ASN A 870 -1.89 31.94 18.70
CA ASN A 870 -0.62 32.45 19.16
C ASN A 870 -0.55 32.39 20.68
N LEU A 871 0.54 31.84 21.21
CA LEU A 871 0.91 31.89 22.62
C LEU A 871 2.06 32.90 22.80
N ALA A 872 2.52 33.12 24.02
CA ALA A 872 3.57 34.10 24.32
C ALA A 872 4.86 33.83 23.49
N ASP A 873 5.33 32.58 23.48
CA ASP A 873 6.59 32.16 22.86
C ASP A 873 6.43 30.97 21.89
N SER A 874 5.20 30.66 21.47
CA SER A 874 4.87 29.53 20.58
C SER A 874 3.57 29.78 19.80
N ASN A 875 3.25 28.91 18.86
CA ASN A 875 1.96 28.87 18.16
C ASN A 875 1.47 27.41 18.14
N ILE A 876 0.17 27.22 18.35
CA ILE A 876 -0.50 25.94 18.14
C ILE A 876 -1.52 26.13 17.00
N THR A 877 -1.35 25.37 15.93
CA THR A 877 -2.31 25.28 14.81
C THR A 877 -2.91 23.89 14.80
N LEU A 878 -4.24 23.80 14.77
CA LEU A 878 -4.97 22.55 14.79
C LEU A 878 -5.86 22.41 13.56
N PHE A 879 -5.84 21.22 12.97
CA PHE A 879 -6.67 20.80 11.85
C PHE A 879 -7.43 19.54 12.26
N ALA A 880 -8.76 19.59 12.16
CA ALA A 880 -9.62 18.42 12.35
C ALA A 880 -9.63 17.51 11.12
N ASN A 881 -9.36 18.09 9.96
CA ASN A 881 -9.30 17.40 8.68
C ASN A 881 -7.90 16.80 8.41
N ASP A 882 -7.78 15.98 7.38
CA ASP A 882 -6.57 15.22 7.08
C ASP A 882 -5.73 15.90 6.00
N LEU A 883 -4.48 16.23 6.34
CA LEU A 883 -3.59 16.98 5.45
C LEU A 883 -2.57 16.12 4.71
N ALA A 884 -2.35 14.88 5.18
CA ALA A 884 -1.30 13.98 4.68
C ALA A 884 -1.78 12.53 4.54
N PHE A 885 -3.10 12.30 4.52
CA PHE A 885 -3.69 10.96 4.43
C PHE A 885 -3.14 10.22 3.20
N ARG A 886 -2.42 9.12 3.46
CA ARG A 886 -1.78 8.22 2.48
C ARG A 886 -1.02 8.93 1.36
N ALA A 887 -0.49 10.12 1.63
CA ALA A 887 0.11 10.99 0.63
C ALA A 887 -0.77 11.35 -0.60
N HIS A 888 -2.08 11.05 -0.55
CA HIS A 888 -3.01 11.32 -1.65
C HIS A 888 -3.50 12.77 -1.66
N THR A 889 -3.65 13.36 -0.47
CA THR A 889 -4.18 14.72 -0.22
C THR A 889 -3.19 15.84 -0.59
N GLN A 890 -2.58 15.76 -1.77
CA GLN A 890 -1.57 16.71 -2.27
C GLN A 890 -2.08 18.16 -2.30
N SER A 891 -3.39 18.37 -2.49
CA SER A 891 -4.01 19.69 -2.41
C SER A 891 -3.82 20.33 -1.04
N SER A 892 -3.89 19.54 0.05
CA SER A 892 -3.79 20.00 1.45
C SER A 892 -2.36 20.30 1.91
N TYR A 893 -1.34 19.89 1.16
CA TYR A 893 0.06 20.01 1.57
C TYR A 893 0.53 21.45 1.78
N ARG A 894 -0.07 22.43 1.09
CA ARG A 894 0.27 23.84 1.30
C ARG A 894 -0.15 24.32 2.69
N LEU A 895 -1.22 23.79 3.29
CA LEU A 895 -1.55 24.07 4.69
C LEU A 895 -0.40 23.64 5.62
N LEU A 896 0.19 22.45 5.39
CA LEU A 896 1.37 21.99 6.14
C LEU A 896 2.58 22.90 5.91
N ALA A 897 2.90 23.18 4.65
CA ALA A 897 4.05 23.99 4.28
C ALA A 897 3.95 25.42 4.85
N ASN A 898 2.77 26.05 4.74
CA ASN A 898 2.52 27.38 5.25
C ASN A 898 2.67 27.42 6.78
N SER A 899 2.13 26.43 7.50
CA SER A 899 2.28 26.29 8.95
C SER A 899 3.74 26.07 9.37
N ILE A 900 4.51 25.29 8.60
CA ILE A 900 5.94 25.08 8.87
C ILE A 900 6.72 26.37 8.61
N PHE A 901 6.54 27.04 7.47
CA PHE A 901 7.27 28.29 7.19
C PHE A 901 6.89 29.43 8.13
N ALA A 902 5.68 29.43 8.70
CA ALA A 902 5.28 30.38 9.73
C ALA A 902 6.13 30.26 11.01
N SER A 903 6.78 29.12 11.27
CA SER A 903 7.61 28.94 12.47
C SER A 903 9.01 29.58 12.38
N VAL A 904 9.42 30.07 11.21
CA VAL A 904 10.79 30.53 10.93
C VAL A 904 10.89 31.92 10.31
N GLY A 905 9.80 32.67 10.31
CA GLY A 905 9.77 34.06 9.87
C GLY A 905 10.56 35.00 10.79
N THR A 906 11.10 36.10 10.24
CA THR A 906 11.88 37.08 11.03
C THR A 906 11.13 37.70 12.21
N GLU A 907 9.80 37.74 12.21
CA GLU A 907 9.03 38.21 13.37
C GLU A 907 9.06 37.19 14.53
N VAL A 908 9.08 35.90 14.23
CA VAL A 908 9.28 34.82 15.21
C VAL A 908 10.69 34.86 15.78
N ALA A 909 11.70 35.05 14.93
CA ALA A 909 13.10 35.18 15.36
C ALA A 909 13.35 36.36 16.32
N LYS A 910 12.53 37.42 16.27
CA LYS A 910 12.64 38.59 17.15
C LYS A 910 12.03 38.39 18.54
N LYS A 911 11.11 37.44 18.74
CA LYS A 911 10.43 37.21 20.04
C LYS A 911 11.31 36.48 21.07
N GLY A 912 12.37 35.78 20.63
CA GLY A 912 13.33 35.11 21.52
C GLY A 912 12.80 33.82 22.17
N LYS A 913 13.69 32.85 22.42
CA LYS A 913 13.38 31.55 23.06
C LYS A 913 13.36 31.68 24.60
N GLY A 914 12.36 32.37 25.16
CA GLY A 914 12.22 32.65 26.62
C GLY A 914 11.52 31.54 27.42
N SER A 915 11.71 31.49 28.74
CA SER A 915 11.20 30.43 29.63
C SER A 915 9.79 30.69 30.18
N VAL A 916 8.96 29.64 30.23
CA VAL A 916 7.59 29.69 30.78
C VAL A 916 7.62 29.78 32.31
N LYS A 917 7.06 30.88 32.87
CA LYS A 917 6.76 30.97 34.30
C LYS A 917 5.44 30.26 34.60
N ASN A 918 5.56 29.03 35.08
CA ASN A 918 4.47 28.21 35.56
C ASN A 918 3.90 28.80 36.88
N LYS A 919 2.67 29.33 36.88
CA LYS A 919 1.89 29.58 38.11
C LYS A 919 0.87 28.46 38.29
N GLY A 920 1.36 27.25 38.54
CA GLY A 920 0.54 26.11 38.92
C GLY A 920 0.27 26.11 40.42
N ASN A 921 -0.98 26.35 40.81
CA ASN A 921 -1.48 26.07 42.16
C ASN A 921 -1.52 24.55 42.33
N LYS A 922 -0.72 24.00 43.26
CA LYS A 922 -0.75 22.59 43.63
C LYS A 922 -2.06 22.27 44.35
N GLN A 923 -2.88 21.40 43.77
CA GLN A 923 -3.82 20.58 44.54
C GLN A 923 -3.56 19.10 44.26
N ASN A 924 -3.25 18.38 45.34
CA ASN A 924 -3.08 16.95 45.42
C ASN A 924 -4.38 16.24 45.00
N ASN A 925 -4.32 15.35 44.01
CA ASN A 925 -5.30 14.29 43.88
C ASN A 925 -4.59 12.93 43.81
N LYS A 926 -4.99 12.07 44.74
CA LYS A 926 -4.55 10.69 44.88
C LYS A 926 -4.98 9.88 43.65
N VAL A 927 -4.04 9.06 43.18
CA VAL A 927 -4.23 8.06 42.12
C VAL A 927 -5.17 6.96 42.62
N GLY A 928 -6.28 6.76 41.91
CA GLY A 928 -7.07 5.53 41.94
C GLY A 928 -6.81 4.75 40.64
N PRO A 929 -6.96 3.40 40.64
CA PRO A 929 -6.57 2.58 39.50
C PRO A 929 -7.49 2.80 38.28
N SER A 930 -6.86 2.73 37.09
CA SER A 930 -7.45 2.74 35.76
C SER A 930 -8.50 1.64 35.60
N PHE A 931 -9.62 1.96 34.93
CA PHE A 931 -10.68 1.02 34.57
C PHE A 931 -10.68 0.68 33.06
N LEU A 932 -9.54 0.86 32.37
CA LEU A 932 -9.41 0.56 30.94
C LEU A 932 -8.38 -0.55 30.69
N GLU A 933 -8.75 -1.75 31.10
CA GLU A 933 -8.33 -3.01 30.49
C GLU A 933 -9.60 -3.81 30.23
N LYS A 934 -10.13 -3.70 29.01
CA LYS A 934 -11.05 -4.67 28.39
C LYS A 934 -11.32 -4.28 26.93
N GLY A 935 -10.97 -5.19 26.02
CA GLY A 935 -11.54 -5.27 24.67
C GLY A 935 -10.81 -4.50 23.57
N ARG A 936 -9.63 -4.98 23.18
CA ARG A 936 -9.14 -4.87 21.79
C ARG A 936 -8.75 -6.27 21.34
N ASP A 937 -9.75 -7.12 21.24
CA ASP A 937 -9.76 -8.24 20.31
C ASP A 937 -10.86 -7.89 19.32
N ARG A 938 -10.47 -7.57 18.09
CA ARG A 938 -11.32 -7.78 16.92
C ARG A 938 -10.89 -9.16 16.43
N GLU A 939 -11.64 -10.16 16.87
CA GLU A 939 -12.15 -11.16 15.92
C GLU A 939 -12.96 -10.41 14.86
#